data_AF-A0ABD5MBQ1-F1
#
_entry.id   AF-A0ABD5MBQ1-F1
#
_cell.length_a   1.000
_cell.length_b   1.000
_cell.length_c   1.000
_cell.angle_alpha   90.00
_cell.angle_beta   90.00
_cell.angle_gamma   90.00
#
_symmetry.space_group_name_H-M   'P 1'
#
loop_
_entity.id
_entity.type
_entity.pdbx_description
1 polymer ?
#
loop_
_entity_poly.entity_id
_entity_poly.type
_entity_poly.pdbx_seq_one_letter_code
_entity_poly.pdbx_strand_id
1 'polypeptide(L)'
;MDAEIESLAVLGAGSMGHGIAEVAAIAGYDVVMRDIEEDLVEEGYDNIEWSLGKLAEKDQIDQEPEEVLARISTTVDLEAAVEDVDLVIEAAPEDLEIKRDVFADVDAAAGPETIMATNTSSLRVSDIAEATDRPEYVCGMHFFNPPVKMDLVEVVSGEKTKAEVVDAGIEFVESLDKTPIRVRKDVPQFVVNNVLTPFMGEAGYMLDEGDVEIQDVDAAMVFQRGYPMGPFELNDFGGLDIFYHSREQWDDPVPESIESRVENDDLGRKTGKGFYDYEDGEGVNYEPTDGEGIDTLRIESVMINEAAKLIGDDVADPEDIDIGMRLGGGLPEGTCRTGDKLGLDRVLEKLEDLHERTGDERYEPADYLVELVENGHTGEKGGKGFYDYRDGGPYHYITHELKDSGELHVLFDREERLNAFSTDMFDEVKRVLETVDDEEVSCVVFEGAGDRAFSAGADITGFTTAEPTDLASVDQTVETIYEYPRPTIAKIDGFCLGAGLEITLACDLRYATEGSRLGSPEIDLGLIPGGGGTQRLVRLVGEPRTKELIYRGKQLSAEEAEDWGILNGAVPEDEFEETIDDVVSDLTNGPQKALEVAKQVIQEGQNASLDTGLSLEAQGFGLLATTDDMLEGVAAFNQDREPDFGGD
;
A
#
# COMPACT_ATOMS: atom_id res chain seq x y z
N MET A 1 20.84 6.77 -21.57
CA MET A 1 22.11 6.72 -20.80
C MET A 1 22.03 5.49 -19.91
N ASP A 2 23.13 4.80 -19.62
CA ASP A 2 23.18 3.87 -18.47
C ASP A 2 23.64 4.74 -17.29
N ALA A 3 22.72 5.49 -16.69
CA ALA A 3 23.02 6.37 -15.55
C ALA A 3 22.85 5.56 -14.26
N GLU A 4 23.81 4.68 -14.00
CA GLU A 4 23.87 3.91 -12.75
C GLU A 4 24.25 4.88 -11.62
N ILE A 5 23.34 5.08 -10.65
CA ILE A 5 23.59 5.88 -9.46
C ILE A 5 24.35 4.97 -8.48
N GLU A 6 25.57 5.34 -8.08
CA GLU A 6 26.34 4.61 -7.07
C GLU A 6 26.59 5.48 -5.82
N SER A 7 26.58 6.81 -5.99
CA SER A 7 26.89 7.78 -4.94
C SER A 7 25.98 9.00 -5.00
N LEU A 8 25.62 9.53 -3.83
CA LEU A 8 24.77 10.71 -3.74
C LEU A 8 25.16 11.72 -2.66
N ALA A 9 24.79 12.98 -2.89
CA ALA A 9 24.85 14.03 -1.89
C ALA A 9 23.45 14.41 -1.42
N VAL A 10 23.27 14.59 -0.11
CA VAL A 10 22.04 15.14 0.47
C VAL A 10 22.33 16.51 1.04
N LEU A 11 21.68 17.54 0.48
CA LEU A 11 21.91 18.94 0.84
C LEU A 11 20.81 19.43 1.80
N GLY A 12 21.15 19.51 3.07
CA GLY A 12 20.27 19.77 4.21
C GLY A 12 20.35 18.62 5.20
N ALA A 13 20.58 18.91 6.48
CA ALA A 13 20.66 17.93 7.57
C ALA A 13 19.45 18.03 8.53
N GLY A 14 18.42 18.80 8.15
CA GLY A 14 17.14 18.88 8.86
C GLY A 14 16.33 17.59 8.82
N SER A 15 15.05 17.64 9.21
CA SER A 15 14.21 16.44 9.42
C SER A 15 14.11 15.52 8.20
N MET A 16 13.98 16.10 7.00
CA MET A 16 13.91 15.33 5.76
C MET A 16 15.29 14.86 5.31
N GLY A 17 16.27 15.76 5.30
CA GLY A 17 17.61 15.48 4.76
C GLY A 17 18.33 14.35 5.48
N HIS A 18 18.34 14.33 6.82
CA HIS A 18 18.98 13.22 7.54
C HIS A 18 18.26 11.89 7.31
N GLY A 19 16.92 11.91 7.23
CA GLY A 19 16.13 10.70 6.95
C GLY A 19 16.35 10.15 5.54
N ILE A 20 16.48 11.03 4.54
CA ILE A 20 16.81 10.64 3.15
C ILE A 20 18.22 10.03 3.10
N ALA A 21 19.19 10.65 3.79
CA ALA A 21 20.55 10.13 3.89
C ALA A 21 20.60 8.75 4.58
N GLU A 22 19.82 8.56 5.65
CA GLU A 22 19.69 7.29 6.37
C GLU A 22 19.15 6.18 5.48
N VAL A 23 18.03 6.42 4.80
CA VAL A 23 17.41 5.43 3.90
C VAL A 23 18.38 5.01 2.80
N ALA A 24 19.04 5.98 2.15
CA ALA A 24 20.00 5.66 1.10
C ALA A 24 21.19 4.85 1.63
N ALA A 25 21.70 5.17 2.81
CA ALA A 25 22.80 4.41 3.42
C ALA A 25 22.39 2.98 3.82
N ILE A 26 21.15 2.76 4.28
CA ILE A 26 20.59 1.43 4.58
C ILE A 26 20.57 0.57 3.31
N ALA A 27 20.08 1.15 2.21
CA ALA A 27 20.05 0.51 0.88
C ALA A 27 21.45 0.25 0.27
N GLY A 28 22.51 0.77 0.92
CA GLY A 28 23.90 0.45 0.57
C GLY A 28 24.64 1.54 -0.20
N TYR A 29 24.04 2.71 -0.38
CA TYR A 29 24.68 3.84 -1.08
C TYR A 29 25.71 4.57 -0.22
N ASP A 30 26.78 5.06 -0.86
CA ASP A 30 27.69 6.03 -0.25
C ASP A 30 27.06 7.43 -0.31
N VAL A 31 26.92 8.08 0.86
CA VAL A 31 26.19 9.34 1.01
C VAL A 31 27.12 10.44 1.54
N VAL A 32 27.07 11.61 0.92
CA VAL A 32 27.65 12.85 1.47
C VAL A 32 26.53 13.75 1.99
N MET A 33 26.38 13.84 3.30
CA MET A 33 25.41 14.75 3.93
C MET A 33 26.06 16.11 4.18
N ARG A 34 25.41 17.18 3.70
CA ARG A 34 25.93 18.55 3.81
C ARG A 34 24.90 19.52 4.33
N ASP A 35 25.31 20.43 5.20
CA ASP A 35 24.53 21.63 5.59
C ASP A 35 25.43 22.87 5.66
N ILE A 36 24.86 24.05 5.93
CA ILE A 36 25.56 25.33 5.98
C ILE A 36 26.39 25.54 7.25
N GLU A 37 26.06 24.83 8.34
CA GLU A 37 26.70 24.94 9.65
C GLU A 37 27.05 23.55 10.18
N GLU A 38 28.22 23.42 10.82
CA GLU A 38 28.71 22.14 11.35
C GLU A 38 27.78 21.58 12.43
N ASP A 39 27.21 22.45 13.27
CA ASP A 39 26.24 22.07 14.31
C ASP A 39 24.98 21.39 13.73
N LEU A 40 24.49 21.84 12.56
CA LEU A 40 23.33 21.24 11.89
C LEU A 40 23.66 19.85 11.33
N VAL A 41 24.85 19.70 10.77
CA VAL A 41 25.34 18.42 10.24
C VAL A 41 25.56 17.41 11.37
N GLU A 42 26.14 17.84 12.49
CA GLU A 42 26.29 17.03 13.70
C GLU A 42 24.91 16.58 14.25
N GLU A 43 23.94 17.49 14.34
CA GLU A 43 22.58 17.15 14.79
C GLU A 43 21.89 16.15 13.85
N GLY A 44 21.99 16.34 12.54
CA GLY A 44 21.48 15.39 11.54
C GLY A 44 22.12 14.01 11.70
N TYR A 45 23.45 13.95 11.87
CA TYR A 45 24.18 12.70 12.03
C TYR A 45 23.80 11.97 13.34
N ASP A 46 23.68 12.71 14.45
CA ASP A 46 23.23 12.17 15.74
C ASP A 46 21.81 11.58 15.65
N ASN A 47 20.92 12.19 14.87
CA ASN A 47 19.57 11.67 14.63
C ASN A 47 19.60 10.35 13.83
N ILE A 48 20.48 10.23 12.83
CA ILE A 48 20.67 8.98 12.08
C ILE A 48 21.21 7.88 12.99
N GLU A 49 22.25 8.16 13.79
CA GLU A 49 22.80 7.19 14.74
C GLU A 49 21.72 6.70 15.73
N TRP A 50 20.91 7.62 16.25
CA TRP A 50 19.79 7.28 17.12
C TRP A 50 18.75 6.40 16.43
N SER A 51 18.37 6.75 15.19
CA SER A 51 17.34 6.03 14.42
C SER A 51 17.80 4.61 14.07
N LEU A 52 19.02 4.45 13.55
CA LEU A 52 19.60 3.14 13.25
C LEU A 52 19.69 2.26 14.50
N GLY A 53 20.05 2.84 15.65
CA GLY A 53 20.02 2.11 16.92
C GLY A 53 18.62 1.62 17.30
N LYS A 54 17.56 2.39 16.98
CA LYS A 54 16.17 1.99 17.23
C LYS A 54 15.66 0.95 16.24
N LEU A 55 16.11 1.00 14.99
CA LEU A 55 15.78 -0.01 13.97
C LEU A 55 16.45 -1.34 14.31
N ALA A 56 17.75 -1.33 14.66
CA ALA A 56 18.47 -2.53 15.09
C ALA A 56 17.88 -3.15 16.38
N GLU A 57 17.47 -2.35 17.37
CA GLU A 57 16.79 -2.84 18.57
C GLU A 57 15.47 -3.59 18.28
N LYS A 58 14.89 -3.37 17.11
CA LYS A 58 13.62 -3.95 16.66
C LYS A 58 13.79 -4.96 15.53
N ASP A 59 15.02 -5.33 15.19
CA ASP A 59 15.35 -6.23 14.08
C ASP A 59 14.74 -5.74 12.74
N GLN A 60 14.76 -4.42 12.50
CA GLN A 60 14.23 -3.78 11.27
C GLN A 60 15.32 -3.42 10.24
N ILE A 61 16.58 -3.77 10.51
CA ILE A 61 17.70 -3.67 9.58
C ILE A 61 18.59 -4.90 9.77
N ASP A 62 19.09 -5.47 8.68
CA ASP A 62 19.97 -6.66 8.73
C ASP A 62 21.43 -6.31 9.06
N GLN A 63 21.80 -5.06 8.81
CA GLN A 63 23.17 -4.57 8.95
C GLN A 63 23.37 -3.94 10.32
N GLU A 64 24.58 -4.06 10.87
CA GLU A 64 24.94 -3.36 12.11
C GLU A 64 24.91 -1.83 11.86
N PRO A 65 24.38 -1.02 12.79
CA PRO A 65 24.31 0.44 12.63
C PRO A 65 25.63 1.09 12.22
N GLU A 66 26.77 0.60 12.73
CA GLU A 66 28.09 1.13 12.39
C GLU A 66 28.50 0.88 10.93
N GLU A 67 28.00 -0.19 10.29
CA GLU A 67 28.25 -0.46 8.87
C GLU A 67 27.49 0.52 7.98
N VAL A 68 26.25 0.84 8.35
CA VAL A 68 25.43 1.84 7.67
C VAL A 68 26.03 3.24 7.83
N LEU A 69 26.38 3.63 9.06
CA LEU A 69 27.01 4.93 9.35
C LEU A 69 28.34 5.11 8.61
N ALA A 70 29.09 4.04 8.37
CA ALA A 70 30.36 4.12 7.65
C ALA A 70 30.22 4.58 6.18
N ARG A 71 29.01 4.48 5.60
CA ARG A 71 28.69 4.99 4.25
C ARG A 71 28.35 6.48 4.24
N ILE A 72 28.15 7.09 5.41
CA ILE A 72 27.75 8.49 5.52
C ILE A 72 28.98 9.34 5.86
N SER A 73 29.34 10.22 4.94
CA SER A 73 30.33 11.26 5.15
C SER A 73 29.66 12.63 5.31
N THR A 74 30.29 13.51 6.07
CA THR A 74 29.72 14.82 6.42
C THR A 74 30.63 15.96 6.00
N THR A 75 30.05 17.07 5.56
CA THR A 75 30.80 18.28 5.17
C THR A 75 29.92 19.53 5.28
N VAL A 76 30.54 20.71 5.35
CA VAL A 76 29.87 22.01 5.16
C VAL A 76 30.22 22.64 3.81
N ASP A 77 31.22 22.10 3.13
CA ASP A 77 31.71 22.55 1.84
C ASP A 77 30.87 21.93 0.71
N LEU A 78 30.18 22.78 -0.06
CA LEU A 78 29.28 22.35 -1.13
C LEU A 78 30.06 21.71 -2.30
N GLU A 79 31.16 22.33 -2.74
CA GLU A 79 31.94 21.84 -3.89
C GLU A 79 32.47 20.44 -3.59
N ALA A 80 33.01 20.22 -2.39
CA ALA A 80 33.44 18.90 -1.94
C ALA A 80 32.29 17.89 -1.80
N ALA A 81 31.06 18.34 -1.56
CA ALA A 81 29.92 17.45 -1.41
C ALA A 81 29.43 16.90 -2.75
N VAL A 82 29.58 17.66 -3.84
CA VAL A 82 28.95 17.35 -5.14
C VAL A 82 29.94 17.07 -6.28
N GLU A 83 31.26 17.15 -6.05
CA GLU A 83 32.29 17.00 -7.10
C GLU A 83 32.23 15.64 -7.81
N ASP A 84 32.05 14.55 -7.06
CA ASP A 84 32.10 13.16 -7.54
C ASP A 84 30.83 12.37 -7.11
N VAL A 85 29.63 12.91 -7.38
CA VAL A 85 28.35 12.21 -7.12
C VAL A 85 27.47 12.13 -8.36
N ASP A 86 26.68 11.05 -8.43
CA ASP A 86 25.76 10.78 -9.55
C ASP A 86 24.41 11.47 -9.34
N LEU A 87 23.99 11.62 -8.08
CA LEU A 87 22.73 12.22 -7.67
C LEU A 87 22.93 13.24 -6.54
N VAL A 88 22.24 14.37 -6.61
CA VAL A 88 22.11 15.34 -5.52
C VAL A 88 20.65 15.42 -5.13
N ILE A 89 20.31 15.27 -3.85
CA ILE A 89 18.97 15.48 -3.31
C ILE A 89 18.99 16.69 -2.38
N GLU A 90 18.30 17.74 -2.77
CA GLU A 90 18.20 18.99 -2.01
C GLU A 90 16.99 18.97 -1.07
N ALA A 91 17.24 19.19 0.22
CA ALA A 91 16.27 19.24 1.31
C ALA A 91 16.50 20.46 2.24
N ALA A 92 16.86 21.60 1.65
CA ALA A 92 16.99 22.90 2.31
C ALA A 92 15.61 23.55 2.55
N PRO A 93 15.55 24.71 3.25
CA PRO A 93 14.29 25.40 3.54
C PRO A 93 13.40 25.62 2.30
N GLU A 94 12.09 25.58 2.52
CA GLU A 94 11.06 25.71 1.47
C GLU A 94 10.90 27.18 1.01
N ASP A 95 11.96 27.73 0.42
CA ASP A 95 12.02 29.09 -0.12
C ASP A 95 12.63 29.05 -1.53
N LEU A 96 11.93 29.67 -2.50
CA LEU A 96 12.32 29.60 -3.90
C LEU A 96 13.67 30.28 -4.19
N GLU A 97 13.98 31.40 -3.54
CA GLU A 97 15.26 32.09 -3.76
C GLU A 97 16.40 31.26 -3.20
N ILE A 98 16.23 30.68 -2.00
CA ILE A 98 17.23 29.79 -1.40
C ILE A 98 17.48 28.57 -2.29
N LYS A 99 16.43 27.90 -2.75
CA LYS A 99 16.57 26.71 -3.61
C LYS A 99 17.23 27.05 -4.94
N ARG A 100 16.88 28.18 -5.56
CA ARG A 100 17.53 28.65 -6.80
C ARG A 100 19.03 28.91 -6.60
N ASP A 101 19.41 29.53 -5.50
CA ASP A 101 20.82 29.75 -5.16
C ASP A 101 21.57 28.42 -4.98
N VAL A 102 20.98 27.47 -4.24
CA VAL A 102 21.55 26.12 -4.06
C VAL A 102 21.73 25.41 -5.40
N PHE A 103 20.69 25.38 -6.24
CA PHE A 103 20.75 24.69 -7.54
C PHE A 103 21.74 25.34 -8.51
N ALA A 104 21.88 26.67 -8.50
CA ALA A 104 22.90 27.35 -9.30
C ALA A 104 24.32 27.00 -8.85
N ASP A 105 24.55 26.91 -7.53
CA ASP A 105 25.85 26.53 -6.99
C ASP A 105 26.17 25.04 -7.27
N VAL A 106 25.18 24.15 -7.15
CA VAL A 106 25.32 22.73 -7.51
C VAL A 106 25.60 22.57 -9.00
N ASP A 107 24.86 23.25 -9.87
CA ASP A 107 25.06 23.20 -11.31
C ASP A 107 26.47 23.64 -11.74
N ALA A 108 27.08 24.57 -10.99
CA ALA A 108 28.44 25.04 -11.23
C ALA A 108 29.54 24.07 -10.73
N ALA A 109 29.25 23.26 -9.71
CA ALA A 109 30.24 22.40 -9.04
C ALA A 109 30.15 20.92 -9.44
N ALA A 110 28.93 20.41 -9.67
CA ALA A 110 28.69 19.00 -9.93
C ALA A 110 29.08 18.55 -11.35
N GLY A 111 29.27 17.24 -11.51
CA GLY A 111 29.57 16.62 -12.79
C GLY A 111 28.52 16.93 -13.88
N PRO A 112 28.91 16.93 -15.18
CA PRO A 112 28.05 17.37 -16.29
C PRO A 112 26.77 16.52 -16.49
N GLU A 113 26.75 15.30 -15.95
CA GLU A 113 25.63 14.35 -16.05
C GLU A 113 24.97 14.06 -14.70
N THR A 114 25.40 14.71 -13.61
CA THR A 114 24.82 14.57 -12.26
C THR A 114 23.35 14.98 -12.27
N ILE A 115 22.49 14.14 -11.71
CA ILE A 115 21.06 14.42 -11.51
C ILE A 115 20.90 15.34 -10.30
N MET A 116 20.08 16.38 -10.43
CA MET A 116 19.79 17.34 -9.36
C MET A 116 18.31 17.23 -8.99
N ALA A 117 18.01 16.58 -7.88
CA ALA A 117 16.66 16.41 -7.36
C ALA A 117 16.36 17.38 -6.23
N THR A 118 15.13 17.90 -6.16
CA THR A 118 14.63 18.65 -5.00
C THR A 118 13.56 17.85 -4.26
N ASN A 119 13.62 17.85 -2.92
CA ASN A 119 12.61 17.31 -2.02
C ASN A 119 11.52 18.35 -1.68
N THR A 120 11.37 19.41 -2.48
CA THR A 120 10.32 20.40 -2.26
C THR A 120 8.93 19.75 -2.22
N SER A 121 7.99 20.35 -1.50
CA SER A 121 6.62 19.85 -1.26
C SER A 121 5.54 20.72 -1.90
N SER A 122 5.86 21.98 -2.22
CA SER A 122 4.92 22.97 -2.74
C SER A 122 5.43 23.75 -3.95
N LEU A 123 6.75 23.86 -4.14
CA LEU A 123 7.35 24.64 -5.23
C LEU A 123 7.40 23.83 -6.52
N ARG A 124 7.31 24.53 -7.65
CA ARG A 124 7.48 23.91 -8.96
C ARG A 124 8.95 23.61 -9.22
N VAL A 125 9.24 22.38 -9.64
CA VAL A 125 10.59 21.92 -10.01
C VAL A 125 11.17 22.79 -11.12
N SER A 126 10.33 23.19 -12.08
CA SER A 126 10.68 24.01 -13.23
C SER A 126 11.14 25.40 -12.80
N ASP A 127 10.51 25.99 -11.78
CA ASP A 127 10.89 27.31 -11.27
C ASP A 127 12.27 27.27 -10.60
N ILE A 128 12.61 26.16 -9.92
CA ILE A 128 13.94 25.94 -9.35
C ILE A 128 14.96 25.71 -10.47
N ALA A 129 14.62 24.87 -11.46
CA ALA A 129 15.48 24.53 -12.58
C ALA A 129 15.91 25.73 -13.45
N GLU A 130 15.13 26.83 -13.46
CA GLU A 130 15.48 28.08 -14.16
C GLU A 130 16.82 28.69 -13.73
N ALA A 131 17.30 28.37 -12.52
CA ALA A 131 18.58 28.84 -12.00
C ALA A 131 19.80 28.06 -12.54
N THR A 132 19.57 26.96 -13.26
CA THR A 132 20.62 26.06 -13.79
C THR A 132 20.83 26.25 -15.29
N ASP A 133 22.05 26.00 -15.77
CA ASP A 133 22.36 25.91 -17.20
C ASP A 133 21.95 24.55 -17.81
N ARG A 134 21.61 23.57 -16.96
CA ARG A 134 21.27 22.18 -17.33
C ARG A 134 19.91 21.71 -16.75
N PRO A 135 18.81 22.43 -17.01
CA PRO A 135 17.50 22.10 -16.44
C PRO A 135 16.97 20.73 -16.87
N GLU A 136 17.52 20.12 -17.93
CA GLU A 136 17.19 18.76 -18.34
C GLU A 136 17.63 17.65 -17.38
N TYR A 137 18.52 17.96 -16.43
CA TYR A 137 19.00 17.07 -15.36
C TYR A 137 18.39 17.38 -13.99
N VAL A 138 17.43 18.33 -13.94
CA VAL A 138 16.72 18.68 -12.71
C VAL A 138 15.40 17.92 -12.64
N CYS A 139 15.09 17.30 -11.51
CA CYS A 139 13.81 16.65 -11.24
C CYS A 139 13.33 16.92 -9.80
N GLY A 140 12.11 16.52 -9.47
CA GLY A 140 11.66 16.42 -8.08
C GLY A 140 11.79 14.97 -7.60
N MET A 141 12.16 14.80 -6.33
CA MET A 141 12.09 13.54 -5.59
C MET A 141 11.51 13.89 -4.21
N HIS A 142 10.19 13.90 -4.13
CA HIS A 142 9.49 14.33 -2.92
C HIS A 142 9.20 13.12 -2.02
N PHE A 143 10.02 12.99 -0.98
CA PHE A 143 9.87 12.03 0.09
C PHE A 143 8.85 12.54 1.12
N PHE A 144 8.18 11.61 1.78
CA PHE A 144 7.18 11.91 2.81
C PHE A 144 7.77 11.79 4.21
N ASN A 145 7.34 12.66 5.12
CA ASN A 145 7.88 12.72 6.47
C ASN A 145 7.22 11.69 7.42
N PRO A 146 7.98 10.90 8.20
CA PRO A 146 9.44 10.76 8.16
C PRO A 146 9.91 9.77 7.07
N PRO A 147 11.00 10.07 6.32
CA PRO A 147 11.43 9.24 5.18
C PRO A 147 11.69 7.77 5.50
N VAL A 148 12.22 7.48 6.69
CA VAL A 148 12.52 6.12 7.16
C VAL A 148 11.27 5.26 7.42
N LYS A 149 10.07 5.86 7.44
CA LYS A 149 8.81 5.12 7.65
C LYS A 149 7.85 5.21 6.47
N MET A 150 7.89 6.31 5.73
CA MET A 150 6.97 6.53 4.63
C MET A 150 7.49 5.81 3.38
N ASP A 151 6.63 5.01 2.77
CA ASP A 151 6.99 4.18 1.62
C ASP A 151 7.02 4.97 0.29
N LEU A 152 6.14 5.94 0.16
CA LEU A 152 5.95 6.70 -1.08
C LEU A 152 7.08 7.71 -1.35
N VAL A 153 7.46 7.84 -2.62
CA VAL A 153 8.20 8.99 -3.16
C VAL A 153 7.57 9.47 -4.47
N GLU A 154 7.31 10.78 -4.60
CA GLU A 154 6.87 11.37 -5.87
C GLU A 154 8.08 11.75 -6.73
N VAL A 155 8.24 11.12 -7.90
CA VAL A 155 9.30 11.45 -8.86
C VAL A 155 8.73 12.37 -9.93
N VAL A 156 9.19 13.63 -9.93
CA VAL A 156 8.53 14.73 -10.65
C VAL A 156 9.34 15.22 -11.84
N SER A 157 8.66 15.29 -12.99
CA SER A 157 9.21 15.81 -14.24
C SER A 157 9.01 17.32 -14.32
N GLY A 158 10.11 18.09 -14.29
CA GLY A 158 10.08 19.49 -14.70
C GLY A 158 9.85 19.64 -16.20
N GLU A 159 9.52 20.86 -16.66
CA GLU A 159 9.17 21.13 -18.07
C GLU A 159 10.26 20.76 -19.08
N LYS A 160 11.52 20.69 -18.67
CA LYS A 160 12.68 20.36 -19.51
C LYS A 160 13.37 19.05 -19.16
N THR A 161 12.95 18.39 -18.07
CA THR A 161 13.59 17.17 -17.55
C THR A 161 13.59 16.08 -18.62
N LYS A 162 14.72 15.39 -18.79
CA LYS A 162 14.78 14.21 -19.67
C LYS A 162 14.01 13.05 -19.06
N ALA A 163 13.33 12.27 -19.90
CA ALA A 163 12.68 11.04 -19.47
C ALA A 163 13.66 10.09 -18.75
N GLU A 164 14.90 9.96 -19.27
CA GLU A 164 15.96 9.14 -18.69
C GLU A 164 16.34 9.54 -17.25
N VAL A 165 16.18 10.81 -16.88
CA VAL A 165 16.47 11.31 -15.51
C VAL A 165 15.36 10.90 -14.56
N VAL A 166 14.11 10.91 -15.03
CA VAL A 166 12.96 10.45 -14.26
C VAL A 166 12.98 8.93 -14.12
N ASP A 167 13.31 8.21 -15.19
CA ASP A 167 13.47 6.74 -15.16
C ASP A 167 14.57 6.34 -14.16
N ALA A 168 15.74 6.97 -14.20
CA ALA A 168 16.80 6.73 -13.21
C ALA A 168 16.38 7.09 -11.78
N GLY A 169 15.53 8.11 -11.61
CA GLY A 169 14.98 8.47 -10.31
C GLY A 169 13.98 7.44 -9.76
N ILE A 170 13.16 6.85 -10.63
CA ILE A 170 12.25 5.74 -10.29
C ILE A 170 13.06 4.52 -9.88
N GLU A 171 14.03 4.10 -10.69
CA GLU A 171 14.92 2.96 -10.39
C GLU A 171 15.68 3.17 -9.07
N PHE A 172 16.14 4.41 -8.80
CA PHE A 172 16.75 4.76 -7.52
C PHE A 172 15.77 4.60 -6.36
N VAL A 173 14.54 5.13 -6.45
CA VAL A 173 13.55 4.98 -5.38
C VAL A 173 13.23 3.50 -5.13
N GLU A 174 13.02 2.70 -6.18
CA GLU A 174 12.78 1.26 -6.04
C GLU A 174 13.94 0.55 -5.32
N SER A 175 15.19 0.94 -5.61
CA SER A 175 16.37 0.39 -4.94
C SER A 175 16.47 0.73 -3.45
N LEU A 176 15.67 1.71 -2.97
CA LEU A 176 15.56 2.05 -1.55
C LEU A 176 14.50 1.22 -0.81
N ASP A 177 13.91 0.21 -1.47
CA ASP A 177 12.71 -0.49 -1.02
C ASP A 177 11.56 0.49 -0.73
N LYS A 178 11.35 1.41 -1.69
CA LYS A 178 10.28 2.42 -1.66
C LYS A 178 9.44 2.37 -2.92
N THR A 179 8.20 2.82 -2.82
CA THR A 179 7.28 2.90 -3.95
C THR A 179 7.35 4.27 -4.63
N PRO A 180 7.87 4.39 -5.86
CA PRO A 180 7.78 5.62 -6.63
C PRO A 180 6.39 5.78 -7.27
N ILE A 181 5.90 7.01 -7.34
CA ILE A 181 4.84 7.39 -8.29
C ILE A 181 5.34 8.44 -9.27
N ARG A 182 4.89 8.34 -10.53
CA ARG A 182 5.41 9.18 -11.61
C ARG A 182 4.55 10.42 -11.82
N VAL A 183 5.12 11.59 -11.52
CA VAL A 183 4.49 12.89 -11.82
C VAL A 183 5.06 13.43 -13.13
N ARG A 184 4.28 13.31 -14.21
CA ARG A 184 4.68 13.58 -15.60
C ARG A 184 4.77 15.07 -15.93
N LYS A 185 4.06 15.90 -15.18
CA LYS A 185 4.06 17.34 -15.35
C LYS A 185 4.17 18.03 -14.00
N ASP A 186 5.05 19.02 -13.97
CA ASP A 186 5.30 19.84 -12.81
C ASP A 186 4.15 20.83 -12.55
N VAL A 187 3.32 20.44 -11.60
CA VAL A 187 2.25 21.26 -11.01
C VAL A 187 2.59 21.56 -9.55
N PRO A 188 2.17 22.72 -9.02
CA PRO A 188 2.28 23.00 -7.58
C PRO A 188 1.73 21.83 -6.76
N GLN A 189 2.41 21.41 -5.69
CA GLN A 189 1.93 20.36 -4.78
C GLN A 189 1.79 18.93 -5.39
N PHE A 190 2.29 18.70 -6.61
CA PHE A 190 2.38 17.36 -7.23
C PHE A 190 1.06 16.58 -7.26
N VAL A 191 0.99 15.37 -6.70
CA VAL A 191 -0.22 14.53 -6.74
C VAL A 191 -0.87 14.47 -5.37
N VAL A 192 -0.16 13.98 -4.35
CA VAL A 192 -0.77 13.70 -3.04
C VAL A 192 -1.30 14.97 -2.39
N ASN A 193 -0.50 16.05 -2.37
CA ASN A 193 -0.93 17.30 -1.75
C ASN A 193 -2.03 17.99 -2.57
N ASN A 194 -2.05 17.89 -3.90
CA ASN A 194 -3.17 18.41 -4.71
C ASN A 194 -4.51 17.74 -4.34
N VAL A 195 -4.51 16.44 -4.06
CA VAL A 195 -5.74 15.70 -3.73
C VAL A 195 -6.08 15.80 -2.24
N LEU A 196 -5.09 15.86 -1.35
CA LEU A 196 -5.31 15.89 0.11
C LEU A 196 -5.56 17.31 0.67
N THR A 197 -5.01 18.36 0.07
CA THR A 197 -5.27 19.74 0.50
C THR A 197 -6.76 20.15 0.43
N PRO A 198 -7.55 19.73 -0.58
CA PRO A 198 -9.00 19.91 -0.59
C PRO A 198 -9.74 19.25 0.56
N PHE A 199 -9.31 18.07 1.02
CA PHE A 199 -9.92 17.37 2.17
C PHE A 199 -9.93 18.25 3.43
N MET A 200 -8.80 18.88 3.71
CA MET A 200 -8.63 19.82 4.83
C MET A 200 -9.40 21.13 4.61
N GLY A 201 -9.32 21.70 3.41
CA GLY A 201 -9.95 22.99 3.10
C GLY A 201 -11.48 22.94 3.08
N GLU A 202 -12.06 21.88 2.50
CA GLU A 202 -13.50 21.76 2.34
C GLU A 202 -14.22 21.59 3.68
N ALA A 203 -13.61 20.86 4.61
CA ALA A 203 -14.09 20.78 5.99
C ALA A 203 -14.13 22.17 6.65
N GLY A 204 -13.10 22.99 6.45
CA GLY A 204 -13.06 24.39 6.91
C GLY A 204 -14.22 25.22 6.36
N TYR A 205 -14.52 25.10 5.06
CA TYR A 205 -15.66 25.82 4.46
C TYR A 205 -17.01 25.33 4.97
N MET A 206 -17.18 24.02 5.19
CA MET A 206 -18.39 23.48 5.82
C MET A 206 -18.59 24.05 7.22
N LEU A 207 -17.51 24.21 7.99
CA LEU A 207 -17.55 24.83 9.32
C LEU A 207 -17.90 26.33 9.24
N ASP A 208 -17.31 27.06 8.30
CA ASP A 208 -17.57 28.50 8.11
C ASP A 208 -19.03 28.80 7.73
N GLU A 209 -19.65 27.90 6.97
CA GLU A 209 -21.09 27.97 6.62
C GLU A 209 -22.00 27.74 7.85
N GLY A 210 -21.45 27.16 8.93
CA GLY A 210 -22.14 26.95 10.21
C GLY A 210 -23.07 25.74 10.24
N ASP A 211 -22.90 24.82 9.30
CA ASP A 211 -23.78 23.65 9.11
C ASP A 211 -23.27 22.37 9.82
N VAL A 212 -22.04 22.40 10.37
CA VAL A 212 -21.38 21.24 10.99
C VAL A 212 -20.56 21.62 12.21
N GLU A 213 -20.31 20.65 13.10
CA GLU A 213 -19.34 20.76 14.19
C GLU A 213 -18.04 20.02 13.85
N ILE A 214 -16.93 20.42 14.47
CA ILE A 214 -15.58 19.87 14.22
C ILE A 214 -15.55 18.35 14.43
N GLN A 215 -16.06 17.89 15.58
CA GLN A 215 -16.09 16.47 15.93
C GLN A 215 -16.91 15.63 14.97
N ASP A 216 -18.04 16.16 14.49
CA ASP A 216 -18.96 15.40 13.64
C ASP A 216 -18.30 15.11 12.28
N VAL A 217 -17.61 16.10 11.69
CA VAL A 217 -16.91 15.91 10.41
C VAL A 217 -15.75 14.93 10.55
N ASP A 218 -14.93 15.09 11.58
CA ASP A 218 -13.81 14.18 11.84
C ASP A 218 -14.31 12.74 12.09
N ALA A 219 -15.35 12.57 12.91
CA ALA A 219 -15.97 11.26 13.14
C ALA A 219 -16.56 10.64 11.86
N ALA A 220 -17.20 11.43 11.01
CA ALA A 220 -17.77 10.94 9.77
C ALA A 220 -16.68 10.41 8.82
N MET A 221 -15.59 11.17 8.63
CA MET A 221 -14.50 10.76 7.76
C MET A 221 -13.74 9.56 8.33
N VAL A 222 -13.50 9.52 9.64
CA VAL A 222 -12.76 8.41 10.26
C VAL A 222 -13.60 7.14 10.37
N PHE A 223 -14.80 7.21 10.95
CA PHE A 223 -15.55 6.00 11.30
C PHE A 223 -16.52 5.51 10.22
N GLN A 224 -16.96 6.39 9.30
CA GLN A 224 -17.84 5.98 8.19
C GLN A 224 -17.08 5.81 6.88
N ARG A 225 -16.04 6.63 6.63
CA ARG A 225 -15.24 6.57 5.41
C ARG A 225 -13.89 5.87 5.61
N GLY A 226 -13.46 5.64 6.85
CA GLY A 226 -12.25 4.85 7.15
C GLY A 226 -10.94 5.62 7.05
N TYR A 227 -11.00 6.96 7.00
CA TYR A 227 -9.81 7.80 6.91
C TYR A 227 -9.00 7.67 8.22
N PRO A 228 -7.66 7.71 8.15
CA PRO A 228 -6.81 7.52 9.34
C PRO A 228 -6.96 8.66 10.36
N MET A 229 -7.35 9.84 9.89
CA MET A 229 -7.49 11.05 10.67
C MET A 229 -8.58 11.93 10.06
N GLY A 230 -9.36 12.61 10.90
CA GLY A 230 -10.33 13.60 10.44
C GLY A 230 -9.67 14.85 9.86
N PRO A 231 -10.33 15.61 8.98
CA PRO A 231 -9.72 16.76 8.32
C PRO A 231 -9.27 17.86 9.29
N PHE A 232 -9.96 18.07 10.42
CA PHE A 232 -9.55 19.08 11.41
C PHE A 232 -8.38 18.59 12.26
N GLU A 233 -8.42 17.33 12.72
CA GLU A 233 -7.29 16.72 13.40
C GLU A 233 -6.02 16.72 12.52
N LEU A 234 -6.17 16.49 11.21
CA LEU A 234 -5.06 16.52 10.25
C LEU A 234 -4.48 17.93 10.08
N ASN A 235 -5.33 18.95 9.98
CA ASN A 235 -4.88 20.35 9.98
C ASN A 235 -4.07 20.67 11.26
N ASP A 236 -4.55 20.25 12.42
CA ASP A 236 -3.87 20.49 13.70
C ASP A 236 -2.55 19.71 13.82
N PHE A 237 -2.48 18.52 13.21
CA PHE A 237 -1.27 17.70 13.18
C PHE A 237 -0.19 18.30 12.28
N GLY A 238 -0.54 18.70 11.05
CA GLY A 238 0.39 19.30 10.09
C GLY A 238 0.79 20.73 10.48
N GLY A 239 -0.13 21.48 11.09
CA GLY A 239 0.04 22.88 11.44
C GLY A 239 -0.68 23.80 10.46
N LEU A 240 -1.61 24.60 10.97
CA LEU A 240 -2.50 25.42 10.15
C LEU A 240 -1.77 26.51 9.35
N ASP A 241 -0.65 27.00 9.87
CA ASP A 241 0.21 27.93 9.16
C ASP A 241 0.82 27.31 7.90
N ILE A 242 1.20 26.03 7.91
CA ILE A 242 1.76 25.39 6.71
C ILE A 242 0.72 25.36 5.60
N PHE A 243 -0.51 24.95 5.92
CA PHE A 243 -1.63 25.00 5.00
C PHE A 243 -1.89 26.44 4.49
N TYR A 244 -1.93 27.41 5.41
CA TYR A 244 -2.17 28.81 5.08
C TYR A 244 -1.12 29.38 4.13
N HIS A 245 0.18 29.22 4.43
CA HIS A 245 1.26 29.74 3.60
C HIS A 245 1.30 29.07 2.23
N SER A 246 1.03 27.76 2.16
CA SER A 246 0.95 27.04 0.87
C SER A 246 -0.16 27.63 -0.02
N ARG A 247 -1.34 27.89 0.54
CA ARG A 247 -2.47 28.51 -0.19
C ARG A 247 -2.15 29.96 -0.60
N GLU A 248 -1.58 30.77 0.31
CA GLU A 248 -1.20 32.15 0.04
C GLU A 248 -0.17 32.24 -1.12
N GLN A 249 0.79 31.31 -1.16
CA GLN A 249 1.81 31.25 -2.22
C GLN A 249 1.19 31.13 -3.62
N TRP A 250 0.06 30.44 -3.75
CA TRP A 250 -0.60 30.16 -5.02
C TRP A 250 -1.87 31.00 -5.25
N ASP A 251 -2.14 32.00 -4.39
CA ASP A 251 -3.34 32.85 -4.42
C ASP A 251 -4.65 32.03 -4.30
N ASP A 252 -4.59 30.90 -3.61
CA ASP A 252 -5.73 30.03 -3.36
C ASP A 252 -6.55 30.53 -2.16
N PRO A 253 -7.89 30.36 -2.19
CA PRO A 253 -8.72 30.76 -1.07
C PRO A 253 -8.44 29.91 0.17
N VAL A 254 -8.56 30.54 1.34
CA VAL A 254 -8.42 29.92 2.66
C VAL A 254 -9.73 30.07 3.44
N PRO A 255 -10.22 29.02 4.14
CA PRO A 255 -11.36 29.13 5.04
C PRO A 255 -11.12 30.15 6.18
N GLU A 256 -12.14 30.92 6.55
CA GLU A 256 -12.10 31.92 7.63
C GLU A 256 -11.76 31.26 8.98
N SER A 257 -12.25 30.04 9.21
CA SER A 257 -11.91 29.23 10.39
C SER A 257 -10.43 28.87 10.47
N ILE A 258 -9.73 28.69 9.35
CA ILE A 258 -8.29 28.43 9.32
C ILE A 258 -7.53 29.76 9.47
N GLU A 259 -7.87 30.76 8.66
CA GLU A 259 -7.22 32.08 8.67
C GLU A 259 -7.24 32.70 10.08
N SER A 260 -8.42 32.74 10.72
CA SER A 260 -8.57 33.32 12.06
C SER A 260 -7.75 32.58 13.13
N ARG A 261 -7.47 31.28 12.97
CA ARG A 261 -6.63 30.53 13.91
C ARG A 261 -5.15 30.85 13.72
N VAL A 262 -4.70 30.97 12.48
CA VAL A 262 -3.34 31.40 12.15
C VAL A 262 -3.07 32.81 12.68
N GLU A 263 -4.02 33.74 12.51
CA GLU A 263 -3.92 35.10 13.07
C GLU A 263 -3.81 35.13 14.61
N ASN A 264 -4.34 34.11 15.29
CA ASN A 264 -4.33 33.98 16.74
C ASN A 264 -3.18 33.12 17.29
N ASP A 265 -2.26 32.62 16.44
CA ASP A 265 -1.19 31.68 16.81
C ASP A 265 -1.72 30.33 17.36
N ASP A 266 -2.97 29.98 17.00
CA ASP A 266 -3.60 28.69 17.29
C ASP A 266 -3.26 27.70 16.15
N LEU A 267 -1.98 27.31 16.04
CA LEU A 267 -1.41 26.52 14.94
C LEU A 267 -1.53 24.99 15.10
N GLY A 268 -2.36 24.50 16.01
CA GLY A 268 -2.58 23.06 16.23
C GLY A 268 -1.68 22.48 17.32
N ARG A 269 -1.23 21.23 17.14
CA ARG A 269 -0.49 20.47 18.17
C ARG A 269 0.80 21.17 18.62
N LYS A 270 1.48 21.86 17.70
CA LYS A 270 2.78 22.51 17.97
C LYS A 270 2.68 23.74 18.88
N THR A 271 1.53 24.41 18.92
CA THR A 271 1.25 25.52 19.84
C THR A 271 0.31 25.12 20.98
N GLY A 272 -0.12 23.86 21.03
CA GLY A 272 -1.04 23.34 22.04
C GLY A 272 -2.52 23.63 21.76
N LYS A 273 -2.86 24.33 20.67
CA LYS A 273 -4.24 24.72 20.35
C LYS A 273 -4.43 25.00 18.86
N GLY A 274 -5.52 24.51 18.28
CA GLY A 274 -5.96 24.74 16.90
C GLY A 274 -7.46 24.57 16.74
N PHE A 275 -7.91 23.59 15.97
CA PHE A 275 -9.31 23.13 15.97
C PHE A 275 -9.65 22.42 17.29
N TYR A 276 -8.71 21.67 17.84
CA TYR A 276 -8.75 21.06 19.17
C TYR A 276 -7.87 21.81 20.16
N ASP A 277 -8.14 21.62 21.45
CA ASP A 277 -7.33 22.14 22.56
C ASP A 277 -6.50 20.99 23.17
N TYR A 278 -5.18 21.04 22.93
CA TYR A 278 -4.21 20.01 23.32
C TYR A 278 -3.48 20.33 24.64
N GLU A 279 -3.52 21.59 25.11
CA GLU A 279 -2.84 22.01 26.33
C GLU A 279 -3.76 21.89 27.56
N ASP A 280 -4.96 22.48 27.48
CA ASP A 280 -5.92 22.56 28.60
C ASP A 280 -7.19 21.74 28.33
N GLY A 281 -7.39 21.25 27.11
CA GLY A 281 -8.55 20.48 26.66
C GLY A 281 -8.40 18.97 26.71
N GLU A 282 -9.37 18.27 26.11
CA GLU A 282 -9.36 16.80 25.97
C GLU A 282 -8.54 16.33 24.76
N GLY A 283 -7.95 17.25 24.00
CA GLY A 283 -7.40 16.96 22.68
C GLY A 283 -8.50 16.49 21.73
N VAL A 284 -8.17 15.46 20.94
CA VAL A 284 -9.10 14.82 20.00
C VAL A 284 -10.10 13.96 20.76
N ASN A 285 -11.40 14.22 20.60
CA ASN A 285 -12.45 13.63 21.44
C ASN A 285 -13.76 13.25 20.71
N TYR A 286 -13.68 12.82 19.45
CA TYR A 286 -14.83 12.36 18.67
C TYR A 286 -15.07 10.85 18.77
N GLU A 287 -16.33 10.41 18.76
CA GLU A 287 -16.79 9.02 18.89
C GLU A 287 -17.49 8.51 17.59
N PRO A 288 -17.59 7.18 17.37
CA PRO A 288 -18.20 6.63 16.14
C PRO A 288 -19.63 7.10 15.82
N THR A 289 -20.38 7.55 16.82
CA THR A 289 -21.77 8.01 16.65
C THR A 289 -21.90 9.49 16.27
N ASP A 290 -20.81 10.27 16.34
CA ASP A 290 -20.89 11.73 16.17
C ASP A 290 -21.09 12.13 14.71
N GLY A 291 -20.57 11.34 13.75
CA GLY A 291 -20.62 11.69 12.33
C GLY A 291 -21.97 11.52 11.63
N GLU A 292 -23.05 11.18 12.32
CA GLU A 292 -24.35 10.91 11.69
C GLU A 292 -24.89 12.15 10.92
N GLY A 293 -25.14 11.99 9.63
CA GLY A 293 -25.79 13.01 8.80
C GLY A 293 -24.84 14.03 8.14
N ILE A 294 -23.53 13.87 8.31
CA ILE A 294 -22.53 14.67 7.60
C ILE A 294 -22.50 14.30 6.11
N ASP A 295 -22.48 15.32 5.24
CA ASP A 295 -22.38 15.16 3.79
C ASP A 295 -20.94 14.87 3.35
N THR A 296 -20.45 13.67 3.64
CA THR A 296 -19.08 13.23 3.28
C THR A 296 -18.82 13.29 1.78
N LEU A 297 -19.86 13.11 0.96
CA LEU A 297 -19.77 13.22 -0.51
C LEU A 297 -19.30 14.61 -0.94
N ARG A 298 -19.60 15.68 -0.19
CA ARG A 298 -19.11 17.04 -0.52
C ARG A 298 -17.59 17.11 -0.47
N ILE A 299 -16.97 16.54 0.56
CA ILE A 299 -15.52 16.51 0.75
C ILE A 299 -14.88 15.58 -0.29
N GLU A 300 -15.42 14.37 -0.45
CA GLU A 300 -14.88 13.42 -1.43
C GLU A 300 -15.02 13.95 -2.87
N SER A 301 -16.09 14.67 -3.19
CA SER A 301 -16.31 15.27 -4.51
C SER A 301 -15.19 16.24 -4.90
N VAL A 302 -14.70 17.09 -4.00
CA VAL A 302 -13.62 18.03 -4.33
C VAL A 302 -12.28 17.30 -4.50
N MET A 303 -12.02 16.25 -3.72
CA MET A 303 -10.81 15.42 -3.89
C MET A 303 -10.83 14.69 -5.23
N ILE A 304 -11.97 14.07 -5.58
CA ILE A 304 -12.17 13.38 -6.86
C ILE A 304 -12.08 14.36 -8.04
N ASN A 305 -12.55 15.60 -7.85
CA ASN A 305 -12.43 16.64 -8.86
C ASN A 305 -10.96 17.00 -9.13
N GLU A 306 -10.14 17.15 -8.08
CA GLU A 306 -8.69 17.38 -8.24
C GLU A 306 -8.00 16.20 -8.92
N ALA A 307 -8.31 14.96 -8.52
CA ALA A 307 -7.81 13.77 -9.21
C ALA A 307 -8.17 13.78 -10.71
N ALA A 308 -9.41 14.16 -11.05
CA ALA A 308 -9.84 14.27 -12.44
C ALA A 308 -9.10 15.38 -13.21
N LYS A 309 -8.75 16.51 -12.58
CA LYS A 309 -7.91 17.56 -13.18
C LYS A 309 -6.51 17.02 -13.47
N LEU A 310 -5.87 16.37 -12.49
CA LEU A 310 -4.54 15.78 -12.65
C LEU A 310 -4.49 14.78 -13.81
N ILE A 311 -5.51 13.93 -13.96
CA ILE A 311 -5.59 12.97 -15.08
C ILE A 311 -5.85 13.69 -16.40
N GLY A 312 -6.82 14.61 -16.44
CA GLY A 312 -7.19 15.36 -17.64
C GLY A 312 -6.03 16.19 -18.21
N ASP A 313 -5.20 16.73 -17.31
CA ASP A 313 -4.00 17.48 -17.64
C ASP A 313 -2.77 16.59 -17.86
N ASP A 314 -2.90 15.26 -17.79
CA ASP A 314 -1.81 14.29 -18.01
C ASP A 314 -0.62 14.54 -17.06
N VAL A 315 -0.94 14.81 -15.79
CA VAL A 315 0.00 14.94 -14.67
C VAL A 315 0.37 13.58 -14.11
N ALA A 316 -0.62 12.71 -13.90
CA ALA A 316 -0.44 11.36 -13.36
C ALA A 316 -1.55 10.43 -13.86
N ASP A 317 -1.28 9.12 -13.91
CA ASP A 317 -2.32 8.13 -14.17
C ASP A 317 -3.20 7.92 -12.93
N PRO A 318 -4.43 7.40 -13.11
CA PRO A 318 -5.30 7.04 -11.97
C PRO A 318 -4.61 6.15 -10.93
N GLU A 319 -3.76 5.22 -11.39
CA GLU A 319 -3.03 4.28 -10.54
C GLU A 319 -1.99 4.98 -9.66
N ASP A 320 -1.16 5.87 -10.23
CA ASP A 320 -0.20 6.68 -9.48
C ASP A 320 -0.91 7.55 -8.42
N ILE A 321 -2.07 8.12 -8.76
CA ILE A 321 -2.89 8.91 -7.82
C ILE A 321 -3.39 8.02 -6.68
N ASP A 322 -3.93 6.84 -7.01
CA ASP A 322 -4.47 5.93 -6.01
C ASP A 322 -3.39 5.37 -5.08
N ILE A 323 -2.22 5.00 -5.62
CA ILE A 323 -1.04 4.61 -4.83
C ILE A 323 -0.60 5.76 -3.93
N GLY A 324 -0.49 6.97 -4.48
CA GLY A 324 -0.10 8.16 -3.74
C GLY A 324 -1.02 8.45 -2.55
N MET A 325 -2.33 8.32 -2.76
CA MET A 325 -3.31 8.57 -1.70
C MET A 325 -3.36 7.46 -0.64
N ARG A 326 -3.07 6.21 -1.00
CA ARG A 326 -2.93 5.12 -0.02
C ARG A 326 -1.66 5.24 0.81
N LEU A 327 -0.51 5.38 0.17
CA LEU A 327 0.79 5.32 0.84
C LEU A 327 1.20 6.67 1.46
N GLY A 328 0.98 7.78 0.76
CA GLY A 328 1.29 9.13 1.22
C GLY A 328 0.16 9.73 2.06
N GLY A 329 -1.09 9.59 1.60
CA GLY A 329 -2.28 10.09 2.28
C GLY A 329 -2.82 9.18 3.40
N GLY A 330 -2.38 7.91 3.46
CA GLY A 330 -2.85 6.92 4.42
C GLY A 330 -4.31 6.49 4.21
N LEU A 331 -4.91 6.83 3.07
CA LEU A 331 -6.32 6.56 2.81
C LEU A 331 -6.58 5.05 2.71
N PRO A 332 -7.76 4.58 3.13
CA PRO A 332 -8.11 3.15 3.06
C PRO A 332 -8.20 2.64 1.61
N GLU A 333 -8.49 3.55 0.67
CA GLU A 333 -8.66 3.31 -0.75
C GLU A 333 -8.17 4.55 -1.53
N GLY A 334 -7.73 4.35 -2.78
CA GLY A 334 -7.36 5.43 -3.68
C GLY A 334 -8.56 6.30 -4.13
N THR A 335 -8.31 7.59 -4.36
CA THR A 335 -9.35 8.58 -4.67
C THR A 335 -10.07 8.33 -5.99
N CYS A 336 -9.37 7.89 -7.05
CA CYS A 336 -9.99 7.55 -8.32
C CYS A 336 -10.92 6.35 -8.17
N ARG A 337 -10.45 5.28 -7.52
CA ARG A 337 -11.28 4.11 -7.21
C ARG A 337 -12.51 4.48 -6.38
N THR A 338 -12.35 5.29 -5.33
CA THR A 338 -13.48 5.78 -4.53
C THR A 338 -14.49 6.54 -5.39
N GLY A 339 -14.03 7.38 -6.33
CA GLY A 339 -14.90 8.07 -7.29
C GLY A 339 -15.71 7.11 -8.16
N ASP A 340 -15.07 6.07 -8.69
CA ASP A 340 -15.74 5.07 -9.53
C ASP A 340 -16.78 4.24 -8.75
N LYS A 341 -16.55 3.97 -7.45
CA LYS A 341 -17.52 3.32 -6.56
C LYS A 341 -18.71 4.20 -6.19
N LEU A 342 -18.45 5.46 -5.85
CA LEU A 342 -19.49 6.42 -5.50
C LEU A 342 -20.42 6.71 -6.69
N GLY A 343 -19.82 6.76 -7.89
CA GLY A 343 -20.43 7.10 -9.17
C GLY A 343 -20.05 8.51 -9.59
N LEU A 344 -19.31 8.63 -10.70
CA LEU A 344 -18.80 9.91 -11.20
C LEU A 344 -19.92 10.88 -11.62
N ASP A 345 -21.08 10.35 -12.00
CA ASP A 345 -22.29 11.13 -12.28
C ASP A 345 -22.81 11.84 -11.03
N ARG A 346 -22.77 11.17 -9.88
CA ARG A 346 -23.16 11.76 -8.58
C ARG A 346 -22.15 12.78 -8.09
N VAL A 347 -20.86 12.53 -8.34
CA VAL A 347 -19.78 13.48 -8.03
C VAL A 347 -19.98 14.75 -8.85
N LEU A 348 -20.21 14.61 -10.16
CA LEU A 348 -20.48 15.74 -11.05
C LEU A 348 -21.71 16.54 -10.61
N GLU A 349 -22.84 15.87 -10.34
CA GLU A 349 -24.07 16.53 -9.87
C GLU A 349 -23.83 17.32 -8.57
N LYS A 350 -23.05 16.75 -7.64
CA LYS A 350 -22.70 17.41 -6.37
C LYS A 350 -21.88 18.69 -6.62
N LEU A 351 -20.87 18.62 -7.48
CA LEU A 351 -20.02 19.76 -7.83
C LEU A 351 -20.82 20.86 -8.54
N GLU A 352 -21.68 20.48 -9.49
CA GLU A 352 -22.55 21.43 -10.19
C GLU A 352 -23.53 22.14 -9.23
N ASP A 353 -24.15 21.44 -8.27
CA ASP A 353 -25.02 22.04 -7.25
C ASP A 353 -24.23 23.04 -6.37
N LEU A 354 -23.04 22.64 -5.90
CA LEU A 354 -22.19 23.49 -5.07
C LEU A 354 -21.73 24.73 -5.84
N HIS A 355 -21.32 24.57 -7.10
CA HIS A 355 -20.89 25.67 -7.96
C HIS A 355 -22.06 26.62 -8.27
N GLU A 356 -23.26 26.11 -8.58
CA GLU A 356 -24.45 26.96 -8.81
C GLU A 356 -24.84 27.76 -7.55
N ARG A 357 -24.73 27.14 -6.37
CA ARG A 357 -25.12 27.75 -5.09
C ARG A 357 -24.13 28.79 -4.59
N THR A 358 -22.84 28.52 -4.72
CA THR A 358 -21.77 29.34 -4.12
C THR A 358 -21.15 30.31 -5.12
N GLY A 359 -21.10 29.93 -6.40
CA GLY A 359 -20.36 30.64 -7.45
C GLY A 359 -18.84 30.54 -7.30
N ASP A 360 -18.35 29.61 -6.49
CA ASP A 360 -16.91 29.44 -6.21
C ASP A 360 -16.25 28.50 -7.22
N GLU A 361 -15.11 28.91 -7.77
CA GLU A 361 -14.34 28.18 -8.78
C GLU A 361 -13.80 26.84 -8.26
N ARG A 362 -13.65 26.68 -6.93
CA ARG A 362 -13.22 25.40 -6.33
C ARG A 362 -14.18 24.23 -6.62
N TYR A 363 -15.44 24.51 -6.93
CA TYR A 363 -16.43 23.51 -7.31
C TYR A 363 -16.63 23.39 -8.82
N GLU A 364 -15.90 24.14 -9.63
CA GLU A 364 -15.97 23.99 -11.09
C GLU A 364 -15.56 22.55 -11.46
N PRO A 365 -16.45 21.76 -12.08
CA PRO A 365 -16.13 20.39 -12.43
C PRO A 365 -14.97 20.33 -13.43
N ALA A 366 -14.05 19.40 -13.22
CA ALA A 366 -12.96 19.14 -14.14
C ALA A 366 -13.50 18.74 -15.52
N ASP A 367 -12.91 19.28 -16.59
CA ASP A 367 -13.31 18.96 -17.97
C ASP A 367 -13.29 17.44 -18.23
N TYR A 368 -12.28 16.74 -17.68
CA TYR A 368 -12.16 15.29 -17.81
C TYR A 368 -13.28 14.52 -17.08
N LEU A 369 -13.70 14.98 -15.90
CA LEU A 369 -14.84 14.40 -15.17
C LEU A 369 -16.13 14.56 -15.98
N VAL A 370 -16.36 15.75 -16.54
CA VAL A 370 -17.51 16.02 -17.42
C VAL A 370 -17.48 15.10 -18.63
N GLU A 371 -16.33 14.98 -19.30
CA GLU A 371 -16.14 14.10 -20.46
C GLU A 371 -16.47 12.63 -20.12
N LEU A 372 -15.99 12.12 -18.98
CA LEU A 372 -16.28 10.75 -18.55
C LEU A 372 -17.79 10.53 -18.42
N VAL A 373 -18.48 11.41 -17.70
CA VAL A 373 -19.93 11.28 -17.45
C VAL A 373 -20.73 11.44 -18.74
N GLU A 374 -20.40 12.39 -19.63
CA GLU A 374 -21.09 12.56 -20.92
C GLU A 374 -20.96 11.33 -21.83
N ASN A 375 -19.84 10.61 -21.73
CA ASN A 375 -19.63 9.35 -22.45
C ASN A 375 -20.28 8.13 -21.77
N GLY A 376 -20.95 8.32 -20.63
CA GLY A 376 -21.55 7.24 -19.84
C GLY A 376 -20.54 6.42 -19.04
N HIS A 377 -19.31 6.92 -18.88
CA HIS A 377 -18.29 6.33 -18.03
C HIS A 377 -18.48 6.84 -16.59
N THR A 378 -19.46 6.28 -15.88
CA THR A 378 -19.86 6.76 -14.54
C THR A 378 -19.25 5.95 -13.39
N GLY A 379 -18.15 5.23 -13.62
CA GLY A 379 -17.52 4.32 -12.66
C GLY A 379 -18.00 2.88 -12.78
N GLU A 380 -17.95 2.13 -11.68
CA GLU A 380 -18.21 0.68 -11.65
C GLU A 380 -19.60 0.33 -12.21
N LYS A 381 -20.64 1.07 -11.82
CA LYS A 381 -22.01 0.86 -12.30
C LYS A 381 -22.17 1.09 -13.80
N GLY A 382 -21.35 1.98 -14.37
CA GLY A 382 -21.29 2.26 -15.80
C GLY A 382 -20.42 1.24 -16.56
N GLY A 383 -19.69 0.38 -15.85
CA GLY A 383 -18.67 -0.51 -16.38
C GLY A 383 -17.36 0.18 -16.75
N LYS A 384 -17.27 1.51 -16.62
CA LYS A 384 -16.06 2.29 -16.89
C LYS A 384 -16.17 3.64 -16.17
N GLY A 385 -15.05 4.14 -15.65
CA GLY A 385 -14.89 5.49 -15.12
C GLY A 385 -13.45 5.93 -15.31
N PHE A 386 -12.73 6.20 -14.22
CA PHE A 386 -11.26 6.31 -14.25
C PHE A 386 -10.62 4.98 -14.67
N TYR A 387 -11.20 3.86 -14.23
CA TYR A 387 -10.80 2.50 -14.62
C TYR A 387 -11.82 1.82 -15.53
N ASP A 388 -11.42 0.71 -16.15
CA ASP A 388 -12.29 -0.12 -16.98
C ASP A 388 -12.73 -1.37 -16.21
N TYR A 389 -14.04 -1.49 -15.95
CA TYR A 389 -14.63 -2.57 -15.17
C TYR A 389 -15.35 -3.62 -16.03
N ARG A 390 -15.33 -3.48 -17.36
CA ARG A 390 -16.07 -4.39 -18.26
C ARG A 390 -15.56 -5.83 -18.17
N ASP A 391 -14.29 -6.01 -17.83
CA ASP A 391 -13.64 -7.29 -17.60
C ASP A 391 -13.31 -7.52 -16.10
N GLY A 392 -14.10 -6.89 -15.22
CA GLY A 392 -14.01 -7.05 -13.76
C GLY A 392 -13.11 -6.03 -13.04
N GLY A 393 -12.48 -5.09 -13.76
CA GLY A 393 -11.65 -4.04 -13.16
C GLY A 393 -10.15 -4.37 -13.14
N PRO A 394 -9.28 -3.42 -12.80
CA PRO A 394 -7.90 -3.74 -12.45
C PRO A 394 -7.84 -4.49 -11.11
N TYR A 395 -6.72 -5.16 -10.86
CA TYR A 395 -6.38 -5.65 -9.53
C TYR A 395 -5.63 -4.53 -8.81
N HIS A 396 -6.01 -4.25 -7.57
CA HIS A 396 -5.46 -3.12 -6.82
C HIS A 396 -4.72 -3.55 -5.56
N TYR A 397 -5.07 -4.73 -5.02
CA TYR A 397 -4.54 -5.25 -3.76
C TYR A 397 -3.97 -6.65 -3.90
N ILE A 398 -3.96 -7.20 -5.12
CA ILE A 398 -3.23 -8.43 -5.44
C ILE A 398 -2.47 -8.29 -6.74
N THR A 399 -1.34 -8.96 -6.80
CA THR A 399 -0.64 -9.28 -8.04
C THR A 399 -0.80 -10.77 -8.30
N HIS A 400 -0.87 -11.18 -9.57
CA HIS A 400 -0.91 -12.59 -9.91
C HIS A 400 -0.10 -12.89 -11.17
N GLU A 401 0.56 -14.05 -11.18
CA GLU A 401 1.38 -14.51 -12.29
C GLU A 401 1.16 -16.02 -12.50
N LEU A 402 0.78 -16.42 -13.71
CA LEU A 402 0.80 -17.82 -14.13
C LEU A 402 2.12 -18.09 -14.87
N LYS A 403 3.01 -18.88 -14.28
CA LYS A 403 4.27 -19.25 -14.93
C LYS A 403 4.08 -20.36 -15.95
N ASP A 404 5.02 -20.49 -16.89
CA ASP A 404 5.03 -21.55 -17.92
C ASP A 404 5.01 -22.98 -17.34
N SER A 405 5.44 -23.15 -16.09
CA SER A 405 5.39 -24.39 -15.30
C SER A 405 3.99 -24.76 -14.80
N GLY A 406 2.99 -23.87 -14.95
CA GLY A 406 1.61 -24.07 -14.50
C GLY A 406 1.36 -23.67 -13.05
N GLU A 407 2.31 -23.05 -12.36
CA GLU A 407 2.09 -22.47 -11.03
C GLU A 407 1.48 -21.07 -11.13
N LEU A 408 0.32 -20.88 -10.52
CA LEU A 408 -0.33 -19.58 -10.38
C LEU A 408 0.07 -18.97 -9.03
N HIS A 409 0.87 -17.91 -9.04
CA HIS A 409 1.18 -17.12 -7.85
C HIS A 409 0.13 -16.03 -7.67
N VAL A 410 -0.38 -15.89 -6.45
CA VAL A 410 -1.29 -14.83 -6.03
C VAL A 410 -0.69 -14.15 -4.81
N LEU A 411 -0.12 -12.97 -5.05
CA LEU A 411 0.52 -12.13 -4.05
C LEU A 411 -0.49 -11.15 -3.47
N PHE A 412 -0.63 -11.14 -2.15
CA PHE A 412 -1.42 -10.18 -1.39
C PHE A 412 -0.59 -8.90 -1.23
N ASP A 413 -0.97 -7.84 -1.94
CA ASP A 413 -0.18 -6.63 -2.11
C ASP A 413 -0.89 -5.42 -1.48
N ARG A 414 -0.81 -5.39 -0.14
CA ARG A 414 -1.37 -4.32 0.69
C ARG A 414 -0.56 -4.16 1.97
N GLU A 415 0.75 -4.09 1.82
CA GLU A 415 1.75 -4.11 2.90
C GLU A 415 1.52 -3.00 3.93
N GLU A 416 1.05 -1.84 3.49
CA GLU A 416 0.74 -0.67 4.31
C GLU A 416 -0.36 -0.97 5.34
N ARG A 417 -1.19 -1.99 5.08
CA ARG A 417 -2.19 -2.53 6.00
C ARG A 417 -1.88 -3.96 6.44
N LEU A 418 -0.62 -4.39 6.39
CA LEU A 418 -0.19 -5.76 6.75
C LEU A 418 -0.97 -6.84 6.00
N ASN A 419 -1.23 -6.60 4.71
CA ASN A 419 -2.00 -7.50 3.85
C ASN A 419 -3.38 -7.85 4.43
N ALA A 420 -4.00 -6.90 5.13
CA ALA A 420 -5.35 -7.07 5.67
C ALA A 420 -6.39 -7.09 4.54
N PHE A 421 -7.21 -8.14 4.52
CA PHE A 421 -8.20 -8.40 3.49
C PHE A 421 -9.39 -7.43 3.59
N SER A 422 -9.48 -6.51 2.65
CA SER A 422 -10.70 -5.76 2.36
C SER A 422 -11.69 -6.62 1.55
N THR A 423 -12.95 -6.19 1.47
CA THR A 423 -13.95 -6.82 0.58
C THR A 423 -13.46 -6.89 -0.85
N ASP A 424 -12.82 -5.84 -1.34
CA ASP A 424 -12.25 -5.81 -2.69
C ASP A 424 -11.16 -6.85 -2.89
N MET A 425 -10.26 -6.99 -1.93
CA MET A 425 -9.18 -7.96 -2.02
C MET A 425 -9.72 -9.39 -2.04
N PHE A 426 -10.78 -9.67 -1.27
CA PHE A 426 -11.51 -10.93 -1.37
C PHE A 426 -12.12 -11.16 -2.75
N ASP A 427 -12.77 -10.14 -3.33
CA ASP A 427 -13.37 -10.22 -4.67
C ASP A 427 -12.30 -10.40 -5.76
N GLU A 428 -11.16 -9.73 -5.62
CA GLU A 428 -10.01 -9.82 -6.50
C GLU A 428 -9.42 -11.24 -6.50
N VAL A 429 -9.14 -11.84 -5.33
CA VAL A 429 -8.65 -13.23 -5.24
C VAL A 429 -9.64 -14.20 -5.85
N LYS A 430 -10.93 -14.05 -5.54
CA LYS A 430 -11.99 -14.88 -6.11
C LYS A 430 -12.01 -14.77 -7.64
N ARG A 431 -11.93 -13.54 -8.17
CA ARG A 431 -11.96 -13.29 -9.61
C ARG A 431 -10.79 -13.95 -10.32
N VAL A 432 -9.56 -13.87 -9.79
CA VAL A 432 -8.40 -14.57 -10.37
C VAL A 432 -8.71 -16.08 -10.50
N LEU A 433 -9.17 -16.70 -9.42
CA LEU A 433 -9.45 -18.14 -9.40
C LEU A 433 -10.62 -18.54 -10.33
N GLU A 434 -11.61 -17.67 -10.53
CA GLU A 434 -12.76 -17.95 -11.40
C GLU A 434 -12.49 -17.65 -12.89
N THR A 435 -11.45 -16.87 -13.21
CA THR A 435 -11.21 -16.38 -14.58
C THR A 435 -9.96 -16.98 -15.24
N VAL A 436 -8.99 -17.45 -14.47
CA VAL A 436 -7.84 -18.20 -14.98
C VAL A 436 -8.29 -19.51 -15.63
N ASP A 437 -7.62 -19.94 -16.69
CA ASP A 437 -7.87 -21.24 -17.31
C ASP A 437 -7.33 -22.35 -16.39
N ASP A 438 -8.23 -23.09 -15.75
CA ASP A 438 -7.88 -24.15 -14.81
C ASP A 438 -7.22 -25.37 -15.48
N GLU A 439 -7.28 -25.47 -16.81
CA GLU A 439 -6.51 -26.44 -17.59
C GLU A 439 -5.01 -26.07 -17.65
N GLU A 440 -4.65 -24.79 -17.58
CA GLU A 440 -3.26 -24.32 -17.57
C GLU A 440 -2.64 -24.29 -16.16
N VAL A 441 -3.48 -24.26 -15.12
CA VAL A 441 -3.03 -24.25 -13.72
C VAL A 441 -2.80 -25.66 -13.21
N SER A 442 -1.60 -25.92 -12.69
CA SER A 442 -1.21 -27.15 -11.98
C SER A 442 -1.31 -26.99 -10.46
N CYS A 443 -0.99 -25.81 -9.92
CA CYS A 443 -1.20 -25.48 -8.51
C CYS A 443 -1.28 -23.96 -8.32
N VAL A 444 -1.82 -23.52 -7.17
CA VAL A 444 -1.88 -22.10 -6.78
C VAL A 444 -1.03 -21.88 -5.53
N VAL A 445 -0.22 -20.82 -5.54
CA VAL A 445 0.57 -20.35 -4.39
C VAL A 445 0.00 -19.02 -3.93
N PHE A 446 -0.42 -18.95 -2.67
CA PHE A 446 -0.78 -17.69 -2.02
C PHE A 446 0.39 -17.23 -1.15
N GLU A 447 0.76 -15.96 -1.27
CA GLU A 447 1.83 -15.32 -0.50
C GLU A 447 1.45 -13.87 -0.15
N GLY A 448 2.05 -13.32 0.90
CA GLY A 448 1.93 -11.90 1.24
C GLY A 448 3.14 -11.12 0.78
N ALA A 449 2.93 -9.92 0.28
CA ALA A 449 4.01 -8.99 -0.03
C ALA A 449 4.69 -8.51 1.26
N GLY A 450 5.99 -8.27 1.18
CA GLY A 450 6.85 -7.98 2.33
C GLY A 450 7.08 -9.17 3.26
N ASP A 451 7.84 -8.94 4.32
CA ASP A 451 8.30 -9.92 5.32
C ASP A 451 7.48 -9.88 6.63
N ARG A 452 6.58 -8.90 6.77
CA ARG A 452 5.87 -8.64 8.02
C ARG A 452 4.62 -9.50 8.21
N ALA A 453 3.91 -9.80 7.11
CA ALA A 453 2.64 -10.50 7.19
C ALA A 453 2.22 -11.15 5.86
N PHE A 454 1.97 -12.46 5.89
CA PHE A 454 1.09 -13.11 4.94
C PHE A 454 -0.27 -12.42 4.90
N SER A 455 -0.89 -12.24 6.08
CA SER A 455 -2.04 -11.36 6.28
C SER A 455 -2.35 -11.21 7.77
N ALA A 456 -2.55 -9.98 8.24
CA ALA A 456 -2.94 -9.69 9.61
C ALA A 456 -4.44 -9.89 9.92
N GLY A 457 -5.26 -10.25 8.93
CA GLY A 457 -6.69 -10.53 9.10
C GLY A 457 -7.58 -9.76 8.13
N ALA A 458 -8.86 -9.63 8.47
CA ALA A 458 -9.79 -8.80 7.71
C ALA A 458 -9.62 -7.33 8.07
N ASP A 459 -9.78 -6.44 7.10
CA ASP A 459 -9.87 -5.01 7.33
C ASP A 459 -11.20 -4.70 8.06
N ILE A 460 -11.10 -4.33 9.33
CA ILE A 460 -12.26 -4.05 10.18
C ILE A 460 -12.84 -2.64 9.97
N THR A 461 -12.21 -1.84 9.11
CA THR A 461 -12.67 -0.49 8.79
C THR A 461 -14.10 -0.56 8.24
N GLY A 462 -15.04 0.14 8.89
CA GLY A 462 -16.46 0.14 8.51
C GLY A 462 -17.30 -1.01 9.07
N PHE A 463 -16.73 -1.96 9.84
CA PHE A 463 -17.52 -3.03 10.50
C PHE A 463 -18.56 -2.47 11.47
N THR A 464 -18.28 -1.32 12.09
CA THR A 464 -19.20 -0.64 13.01
C THR A 464 -20.42 -0.06 12.32
N THR A 465 -20.34 0.18 11.01
CA THR A 465 -21.40 0.78 10.19
C THR A 465 -22.04 -0.20 9.20
N ALA A 466 -21.45 -1.38 9.01
CA ALA A 466 -21.96 -2.42 8.13
C ALA A 466 -23.24 -3.07 8.69
N GLU A 467 -24.17 -3.45 7.80
CA GLU A 467 -25.34 -4.20 8.21
C GLU A 467 -24.93 -5.64 8.61
N PRO A 468 -25.47 -6.20 9.72
CA PRO A 468 -25.11 -7.55 10.15
C PRO A 468 -25.34 -8.65 9.11
N THR A 469 -26.21 -8.42 8.12
CA THR A 469 -26.42 -9.36 7.01
C THR A 469 -25.23 -9.43 6.06
N ASP A 470 -24.53 -8.32 5.88
CA ASP A 470 -23.38 -8.22 4.97
C ASP A 470 -22.16 -8.88 5.62
N LEU A 471 -21.99 -8.72 6.94
CA LEU A 471 -20.98 -9.45 7.72
C LEU A 471 -21.29 -10.96 7.86
N ALA A 472 -22.52 -11.38 7.60
CA ALA A 472 -22.96 -12.77 7.73
C ALA A 472 -22.88 -13.56 6.41
N SER A 473 -22.68 -12.92 5.26
CA SER A 473 -22.30 -13.65 4.06
C SER A 473 -20.89 -14.14 4.26
N VAL A 474 -20.76 -15.44 4.57
CA VAL A 474 -19.47 -16.15 4.58
C VAL A 474 -18.74 -15.79 3.30
N ASP A 475 -17.48 -15.33 3.42
CA ASP A 475 -16.68 -14.93 2.26
C ASP A 475 -16.62 -16.06 1.26
N GLN A 476 -17.34 -15.88 0.15
CA GLN A 476 -17.39 -16.84 -0.95
C GLN A 476 -15.99 -17.14 -1.47
N THR A 477 -15.06 -16.18 -1.33
CA THR A 477 -13.65 -16.35 -1.68
C THR A 477 -12.98 -17.49 -0.92
N VAL A 478 -13.20 -17.62 0.40
CA VAL A 478 -12.58 -18.71 1.18
C VAL A 478 -13.15 -20.08 0.76
N GLU A 479 -14.42 -20.12 0.34
CA GLU A 479 -15.02 -21.31 -0.26
C GLU A 479 -14.44 -21.58 -1.66
N THR A 480 -14.28 -20.57 -2.51
CA THR A 480 -13.63 -20.67 -3.83
C THR A 480 -12.21 -21.24 -3.72
N ILE A 481 -11.40 -20.79 -2.75
CA ILE A 481 -10.06 -21.32 -2.49
C ILE A 481 -10.12 -22.80 -2.08
N TYR A 482 -11.03 -23.14 -1.16
CA TYR A 482 -11.18 -24.49 -0.65
C TYR A 482 -11.62 -25.49 -1.73
N GLU A 483 -12.55 -25.06 -2.58
CA GLU A 483 -13.13 -25.86 -3.66
C GLU A 483 -12.33 -25.82 -4.97
N TYR A 484 -11.26 -25.02 -5.05
CA TYR A 484 -10.46 -24.89 -6.27
C TYR A 484 -9.94 -26.27 -6.73
N PRO A 485 -10.08 -26.68 -8.01
CA PRO A 485 -9.80 -28.06 -8.43
C PRO A 485 -8.34 -28.50 -8.26
N ARG A 486 -7.41 -27.55 -8.39
CA ARG A 486 -5.97 -27.79 -8.28
C ARG A 486 -5.48 -27.65 -6.83
N PRO A 487 -4.36 -28.28 -6.48
CA PRO A 487 -3.69 -28.07 -5.20
C PRO A 487 -3.42 -26.59 -4.92
N THR A 488 -3.71 -26.16 -3.70
CA THR A 488 -3.42 -24.80 -3.22
C THR A 488 -2.41 -24.82 -2.08
N ILE A 489 -1.47 -23.87 -2.09
CA ILE A 489 -0.38 -23.74 -1.14
C ILE A 489 -0.48 -22.37 -0.47
N ALA A 490 -0.44 -22.34 0.86
CA ALA A 490 -0.18 -21.12 1.61
C ALA A 490 1.31 -21.05 1.93
N LYS A 491 2.01 -20.10 1.31
CA LYS A 491 3.40 -19.73 1.58
C LYS A 491 3.37 -18.57 2.58
N ILE A 492 3.60 -18.88 3.86
CA ILE A 492 3.37 -17.97 4.97
C ILE A 492 4.69 -17.41 5.48
N ASP A 493 4.82 -16.08 5.45
CA ASP A 493 5.84 -15.37 6.22
C ASP A 493 5.18 -14.34 7.16
N GLY A 494 5.82 -14.06 8.29
CA GLY A 494 5.33 -13.11 9.29
C GLY A 494 3.97 -13.46 9.93
N PHE A 495 3.10 -12.46 10.09
CA PHE A 495 1.78 -12.65 10.69
C PHE A 495 0.77 -13.31 9.73
N CYS A 496 0.10 -14.36 10.21
CA CYS A 496 -1.03 -15.02 9.56
C CYS A 496 -2.20 -15.13 10.56
N LEU A 497 -3.00 -14.07 10.63
CA LEU A 497 -4.01 -13.87 11.66
C LEU A 497 -5.40 -13.72 11.06
N GLY A 498 -6.43 -14.09 11.82
CA GLY A 498 -7.82 -13.88 11.45
C GLY A 498 -8.16 -14.44 10.06
N ALA A 499 -8.63 -13.59 9.14
CA ALA A 499 -8.89 -13.96 7.75
C ALA A 499 -7.68 -14.62 7.05
N GLY A 500 -6.45 -14.19 7.32
CA GLY A 500 -5.24 -14.82 6.80
C GLY A 500 -5.13 -16.29 7.21
N LEU A 501 -5.46 -16.60 8.47
CA LEU A 501 -5.53 -17.97 8.95
C LEU A 501 -6.73 -18.72 8.33
N GLU A 502 -7.87 -18.06 8.10
CA GLU A 502 -9.03 -18.70 7.46
C GLU A 502 -8.76 -19.09 6.00
N ILE A 503 -8.05 -18.25 5.25
CA ILE A 503 -7.54 -18.52 3.90
C ILE A 503 -6.53 -19.66 3.93
N THR A 504 -5.57 -19.61 4.85
CA THR A 504 -4.58 -20.67 5.09
C THR A 504 -5.28 -22.01 5.33
N LEU A 505 -6.30 -22.04 6.19
CA LEU A 505 -7.08 -23.23 6.50
C LEU A 505 -7.91 -23.74 5.31
N ALA A 506 -8.20 -22.89 4.33
CA ALA A 506 -8.82 -23.29 3.07
C ALA A 506 -7.82 -23.88 2.06
N CYS A 507 -6.52 -23.61 2.21
CA CYS A 507 -5.47 -24.19 1.37
C CYS A 507 -5.21 -25.68 1.66
N ASP A 508 -4.66 -26.42 0.69
CA ASP A 508 -4.36 -27.84 0.85
C ASP A 508 -3.04 -28.09 1.59
N LEU A 509 -2.00 -27.33 1.24
CA LEU A 509 -0.67 -27.38 1.84
C LEU A 509 -0.33 -26.03 2.47
N ARG A 510 0.33 -26.06 3.64
CA ARG A 510 0.63 -24.86 4.42
C ARG A 510 2.05 -24.92 4.97
N TYR A 511 2.91 -24.03 4.53
CA TYR A 511 4.28 -23.91 5.01
C TYR A 511 4.49 -22.50 5.54
N ALA A 512 5.23 -22.37 6.63
CA ALA A 512 5.53 -21.09 7.22
C ALA A 512 7.00 -20.96 7.60
N THR A 513 7.55 -19.75 7.53
CA THR A 513 8.84 -19.44 8.16
C THR A 513 8.76 -19.69 9.68
N GLU A 514 9.86 -20.11 10.31
CA GLU A 514 9.92 -20.30 11.77
C GLU A 514 9.58 -19.02 12.56
N GLY A 515 9.83 -17.85 11.95
CA GLY A 515 9.48 -16.53 12.46
C GLY A 515 7.96 -16.28 12.56
N SER A 516 7.18 -16.98 11.74
CA SER A 516 5.75 -16.73 11.58
C SER A 516 4.90 -16.92 12.84
N ARG A 517 3.78 -16.19 12.90
CA ARG A 517 2.79 -16.24 14.00
C ARG A 517 1.38 -16.42 13.47
N LEU A 518 0.71 -17.48 13.95
CA LEU A 518 -0.60 -17.90 13.45
C LEU A 518 -1.68 -17.84 14.52
N GLY A 519 -2.87 -17.30 14.23
CA GLY A 519 -3.92 -17.23 15.23
C GLY A 519 -5.27 -16.67 14.78
N SER A 520 -6.25 -16.77 15.66
CA SER A 520 -7.62 -16.25 15.50
C SER A 520 -7.93 -15.23 16.62
N PRO A 521 -7.51 -13.96 16.48
CA PRO A 521 -7.66 -12.93 17.52
C PRO A 521 -9.05 -12.27 17.56
N GLU A 522 -10.01 -12.67 16.73
CA GLU A 522 -11.31 -12.03 16.56
C GLU A 522 -12.12 -11.91 17.87
N ILE A 523 -11.86 -12.80 18.84
CA ILE A 523 -12.52 -12.77 20.15
C ILE A 523 -12.24 -11.47 20.92
N ASP A 524 -11.07 -10.87 20.70
CA ASP A 524 -10.67 -9.62 21.36
C ASP A 524 -11.44 -8.42 20.79
N LEU A 525 -11.98 -8.55 19.57
CA LEU A 525 -12.90 -7.61 18.95
C LEU A 525 -14.38 -7.93 19.27
N GLY A 526 -14.65 -8.96 20.07
CA GLY A 526 -16.00 -9.43 20.35
C GLY A 526 -16.64 -10.23 19.20
N LEU A 527 -15.84 -10.69 18.25
CA LEU A 527 -16.25 -11.49 17.10
C LEU A 527 -15.75 -12.94 17.21
N ILE A 528 -16.14 -13.79 16.26
CA ILE A 528 -15.58 -15.14 16.09
C ILE A 528 -15.04 -15.24 14.66
N PRO A 529 -14.12 -16.19 14.37
CA PRO A 529 -13.72 -16.48 12.99
C PRO A 529 -14.95 -16.85 12.13
N GLY A 530 -15.14 -16.11 11.04
CA GLY A 530 -16.36 -16.10 10.22
C GLY A 530 -16.23 -16.80 8.86
N GLY A 531 -15.04 -16.76 8.23
CA GLY A 531 -14.71 -17.41 6.96
C GLY A 531 -14.52 -18.93 7.04
N GLY A 532 -14.80 -19.54 8.20
CA GLY A 532 -14.79 -20.98 8.43
C GLY A 532 -13.70 -21.49 9.36
N GLY A 533 -12.93 -20.59 9.98
CA GLY A 533 -11.87 -20.90 10.94
C GLY A 533 -12.36 -21.77 12.10
N THR A 534 -13.54 -21.46 12.66
CA THR A 534 -14.15 -22.30 13.72
C THR A 534 -14.41 -23.74 13.28
N GLN A 535 -14.74 -23.94 12.01
CA GLN A 535 -15.14 -25.24 11.45
C GLN A 535 -13.96 -26.03 10.90
N ARG A 536 -12.98 -25.38 10.26
CA ARG A 536 -11.80 -26.05 9.72
C ARG A 536 -10.80 -26.40 10.84
N LEU A 537 -10.58 -25.51 11.82
CA LEU A 537 -9.70 -25.82 12.97
C LEU A 537 -10.16 -27.03 13.76
N VAL A 538 -11.46 -27.14 14.08
CA VAL A 538 -11.96 -28.28 14.88
C VAL A 538 -11.78 -29.62 14.16
N ARG A 539 -11.76 -29.62 12.83
CA ARG A 539 -11.50 -30.81 12.01
C ARG A 539 -10.02 -31.19 11.99
N LEU A 540 -9.12 -30.21 12.10
CA LEU A 540 -7.66 -30.44 12.14
C LEU A 540 -7.18 -30.83 13.54
N VAL A 541 -7.49 -30.02 14.56
CA VAL A 541 -6.86 -30.12 15.89
C VAL A 541 -7.81 -30.56 17.01
N GLY A 542 -9.09 -30.75 16.70
CA GLY A 542 -10.13 -31.13 17.65
C GLY A 542 -10.63 -29.98 18.53
N GLU A 543 -11.73 -30.26 19.25
CA GLU A 543 -12.47 -29.25 20.02
C GLU A 543 -11.65 -28.56 21.13
N PRO A 544 -10.83 -29.26 21.95
CA PRO A 544 -10.11 -28.60 23.05
C PRO A 544 -9.09 -27.56 22.56
N ARG A 545 -8.27 -27.90 21.57
CA ARG A 545 -7.27 -26.99 20.99
C ARG A 545 -7.92 -25.83 20.26
N THR A 546 -8.98 -26.09 19.49
CA THR A 546 -9.74 -25.04 18.80
C THR A 546 -10.31 -24.02 19.79
N LYS A 547 -10.93 -24.49 20.87
CA LYS A 547 -11.47 -23.60 21.91
C LYS A 547 -10.37 -22.84 22.63
N GLU A 548 -9.23 -23.46 22.90
CA GLU A 548 -8.10 -22.78 23.53
C GLU A 548 -7.56 -21.65 22.64
N LEU A 549 -7.41 -21.90 21.33
CA LEU A 549 -6.95 -20.90 20.37
C LEU A 549 -7.91 -19.72 20.31
N ILE A 550 -9.20 -20.01 20.05
CA ILE A 550 -10.22 -18.98 19.82
C ILE A 550 -10.61 -18.23 21.09
N TYR A 551 -10.84 -18.92 22.22
CA TYR A 551 -11.32 -18.24 23.44
C TYR A 551 -10.29 -17.34 24.09
N ARG A 552 -9.01 -17.52 23.73
CA ARG A 552 -7.90 -16.76 24.31
C ARG A 552 -7.27 -15.78 23.31
N GLY A 553 -7.75 -15.73 22.06
CA GLY A 553 -7.06 -15.01 20.99
C GLY A 553 -5.59 -15.44 20.87
N LYS A 554 -5.27 -16.72 21.14
CA LYS A 554 -3.87 -17.18 21.23
C LYS A 554 -3.24 -17.15 19.83
N GLN A 555 -2.03 -16.62 19.75
CA GLN A 555 -1.13 -16.80 18.60
C GLN A 555 -0.16 -17.96 18.89
N LEU A 556 0.00 -18.84 17.91
CA LEU A 556 0.95 -19.96 17.91
C LEU A 556 2.23 -19.54 17.18
N SER A 557 3.38 -20.05 17.60
CA SER A 557 4.54 -20.10 16.71
C SER A 557 4.30 -21.08 15.56
N ALA A 558 5.04 -20.94 14.46
CA ALA A 558 5.02 -21.89 13.35
C ALA A 558 5.29 -23.33 13.83
N GLU A 559 6.30 -23.53 14.67
CA GLU A 559 6.61 -24.84 15.28
C GLU A 559 5.42 -25.43 16.07
N GLU A 560 4.74 -24.63 16.91
CA GLU A 560 3.56 -25.08 17.64
C GLU A 560 2.41 -25.45 16.68
N ALA A 561 2.24 -24.69 15.60
CA ALA A 561 1.22 -24.92 14.59
C ALA A 561 1.50 -26.21 13.79
N GLU A 562 2.76 -26.50 13.46
CA GLU A 562 3.19 -27.78 12.86
C GLU A 562 2.94 -28.95 13.82
N ASP A 563 3.39 -28.84 15.08
CA ASP A 563 3.17 -29.85 16.14
C ASP A 563 1.68 -30.15 16.35
N TRP A 564 0.82 -29.18 16.08
CA TRP A 564 -0.62 -29.32 16.21
C TRP A 564 -1.27 -29.94 14.96
N GLY A 565 -0.57 -30.00 13.83
CA GLY A 565 -1.07 -30.42 12.53
C GLY A 565 -1.86 -29.34 11.80
N ILE A 566 -1.66 -28.07 12.16
CA ILE A 566 -2.17 -26.92 11.40
C ILE A 566 -1.26 -26.69 10.20
N LEU A 567 0.06 -26.71 10.36
CA LEU A 567 1.02 -26.57 9.26
C LEU A 567 1.54 -27.93 8.77
N ASN A 568 1.96 -27.97 7.51
CA ASN A 568 2.73 -29.06 6.93
C ASN A 568 4.22 -28.97 7.31
N GLY A 569 4.74 -27.75 7.50
CA GLY A 569 6.10 -27.53 8.00
C GLY A 569 6.31 -26.09 8.48
N ALA A 570 7.08 -25.94 9.56
CA ALA A 570 7.77 -24.71 9.92
C ALA A 570 9.22 -24.80 9.40
N VAL A 571 9.67 -23.82 8.63
CA VAL A 571 10.92 -23.89 7.86
C VAL A 571 11.84 -22.73 8.22
N PRO A 572 13.16 -22.95 8.40
CA PRO A 572 14.12 -21.86 8.54
C PRO A 572 14.07 -20.89 7.35
N GLU A 573 14.26 -19.60 7.62
CA GLU A 573 14.18 -18.52 6.62
C GLU A 573 15.07 -18.79 5.40
N ASP A 574 16.31 -19.23 5.64
CA ASP A 574 17.31 -19.50 4.60
C ASP A 574 17.03 -20.75 3.75
N GLU A 575 16.09 -21.60 4.17
CA GLU A 575 15.66 -22.81 3.47
C GLU A 575 14.22 -22.69 2.91
N PHE A 576 13.53 -21.58 3.16
CA PHE A 576 12.10 -21.45 2.91
C PHE A 576 11.75 -21.50 1.42
N GLU A 577 12.42 -20.69 0.59
CA GLU A 577 12.20 -20.67 -0.86
C GLU A 577 12.53 -22.02 -1.51
N GLU A 578 13.66 -22.65 -1.17
CA GLU A 578 14.02 -23.98 -1.69
C GLU A 578 12.95 -25.03 -1.34
N THR A 579 12.38 -24.97 -0.14
CA THR A 579 11.31 -25.87 0.28
C THR A 579 10.02 -25.65 -0.50
N ILE A 580 9.65 -24.40 -0.76
CA ILE A 580 8.45 -24.09 -1.56
C ILE A 580 8.65 -24.53 -3.01
N ASP A 581 9.80 -24.24 -3.61
CA ASP A 581 10.15 -24.66 -4.98
C ASP A 581 10.07 -26.18 -5.15
N ASP A 582 10.58 -26.95 -4.17
CA ASP A 582 10.49 -28.41 -4.17
C ASP A 582 9.02 -28.88 -4.13
N VAL A 583 8.18 -28.29 -3.27
CA VAL A 583 6.75 -28.65 -3.17
C VAL A 583 6.01 -28.28 -4.45
N VAL A 584 6.26 -27.10 -5.02
CA VAL A 584 5.64 -26.66 -6.26
C VAL A 584 6.07 -27.58 -7.41
N SER A 585 7.35 -27.89 -7.52
CA SER A 585 7.90 -28.81 -8.52
C SER A 585 7.27 -30.19 -8.46
N ASP A 586 7.06 -30.75 -7.26
CA ASP A 586 6.36 -32.03 -7.08
C ASP A 586 4.92 -31.99 -7.60
N LEU A 587 4.23 -30.85 -7.43
CA LEU A 587 2.84 -30.68 -7.85
C LEU A 587 2.72 -30.38 -9.35
N THR A 588 3.58 -29.54 -9.91
CA THR A 588 3.55 -29.21 -11.35
C THR A 588 3.93 -30.41 -12.21
N ASN A 589 4.93 -31.18 -11.78
CA ASN A 589 5.35 -32.40 -12.47
C ASN A 589 4.48 -33.63 -12.12
N GLY A 590 3.48 -33.47 -11.25
CA GLY A 590 2.61 -34.53 -10.78
C GLY A 590 1.47 -34.89 -11.74
N PRO A 591 0.76 -36.02 -11.50
CA PRO A 591 -0.39 -36.42 -12.31
C PRO A 591 -1.61 -35.55 -11.96
N GLN A 592 -1.82 -34.48 -12.73
CA GLN A 592 -2.81 -33.43 -12.45
C GLN A 592 -4.21 -33.96 -12.17
N LYS A 593 -4.68 -34.94 -12.97
CA LYS A 593 -6.02 -35.49 -12.77
C LYS A 593 -6.13 -36.33 -11.51
N ALA A 594 -5.06 -37.01 -11.13
CA ALA A 594 -5.05 -37.81 -9.90
C ALA A 594 -5.03 -36.91 -8.66
N LEU A 595 -4.32 -35.78 -8.70
CA LEU A 595 -4.30 -34.79 -7.63
C LEU A 595 -5.70 -34.18 -7.40
N GLU A 596 -6.37 -33.73 -8.47
CA GLU A 596 -7.74 -33.21 -8.42
C GLU A 596 -8.73 -34.22 -7.82
N VAL A 597 -8.72 -35.46 -8.31
CA VAL A 597 -9.63 -36.52 -7.82
C VAL A 597 -9.32 -36.87 -6.36
N ALA A 598 -8.04 -36.88 -5.97
CA ALA A 598 -7.64 -37.13 -4.58
C ALA A 598 -8.17 -36.04 -3.65
N LYS A 599 -7.97 -34.76 -4.01
CA LYS A 599 -8.51 -33.60 -3.28
C LYS A 599 -10.01 -33.73 -3.08
N GLN A 600 -10.76 -33.94 -4.17
CA GLN A 600 -12.22 -34.08 -4.12
C GLN A 600 -12.68 -35.23 -3.19
N VAL A 601 -12.09 -36.42 -3.32
CA VAL A 601 -12.46 -37.58 -2.50
C VAL A 601 -12.16 -37.33 -1.02
N ILE A 602 -11.03 -36.70 -0.69
CA ILE A 602 -10.65 -36.39 0.69
C ILE A 602 -11.64 -35.40 1.31
N GLN A 603 -11.90 -34.28 0.63
CA GLN A 603 -12.74 -33.21 1.15
C GLN A 603 -14.22 -33.63 1.28
N GLU A 604 -14.80 -34.23 0.24
CA GLU A 604 -16.19 -34.70 0.27
C GLU A 604 -16.35 -35.88 1.24
N GLY A 605 -15.38 -36.79 1.25
CA GLY A 605 -15.37 -37.98 2.09
C GLY A 605 -15.34 -37.65 3.59
N GLN A 606 -14.66 -36.57 3.99
CA GLN A 606 -14.54 -36.16 5.39
C GLN A 606 -15.89 -35.80 6.03
N ASN A 607 -16.82 -35.26 5.24
CA ASN A 607 -18.16 -34.89 5.72
C ASN A 607 -19.20 -36.01 5.51
N ALA A 608 -18.80 -37.13 4.89
CA ALA A 608 -19.67 -38.27 4.61
C ALA A 608 -19.55 -39.38 5.67
N SER A 609 -20.45 -40.36 5.61
CA SER A 609 -20.22 -41.62 6.35
C SER A 609 -19.01 -42.34 5.74
N LEU A 610 -18.28 -43.10 6.57
CA LEU A 610 -17.12 -43.87 6.11
C LEU A 610 -17.44 -44.75 4.88
N ASP A 611 -18.60 -45.41 4.86
CA ASP A 611 -19.04 -46.22 3.71
C ASP A 611 -19.20 -45.38 2.42
N THR A 612 -19.69 -44.15 2.53
CA THR A 612 -19.84 -43.23 1.40
C THR A 612 -18.47 -42.74 0.94
N GLY A 613 -17.59 -42.34 1.87
CA GLY A 613 -16.21 -41.95 1.55
C GLY A 613 -15.43 -43.06 0.83
N LEU A 614 -15.48 -44.30 1.34
CA LEU A 614 -14.87 -45.46 0.67
C LEU A 614 -15.48 -45.74 -0.72
N SER A 615 -16.76 -45.42 -0.92
CA SER A 615 -17.41 -45.56 -2.21
C SER A 615 -16.98 -44.47 -3.21
N LEU A 616 -16.73 -43.24 -2.74
CA LEU A 616 -16.15 -42.16 -3.54
C LEU A 616 -14.71 -42.52 -3.95
N GLU A 617 -13.89 -42.97 -2.99
CA GLU A 617 -12.51 -43.43 -3.23
C GLU A 617 -12.45 -44.53 -4.31
N ALA A 618 -13.28 -45.57 -4.19
CA ALA A 618 -13.30 -46.67 -5.16
C ALA A 618 -13.70 -46.21 -6.58
N GLN A 619 -14.60 -45.22 -6.69
CA GLN A 619 -14.99 -44.63 -7.97
C GLN A 619 -13.88 -43.78 -8.56
N GLY A 620 -13.26 -42.90 -7.76
CA GLY A 620 -12.11 -42.09 -8.17
C GLY A 620 -10.94 -42.96 -8.63
N PHE A 621 -10.60 -43.99 -7.86
CA PHE A 621 -9.56 -44.96 -8.25
C PHE A 621 -9.88 -45.65 -9.58
N GLY A 622 -11.15 -46.06 -9.80
CA GLY A 622 -11.59 -46.68 -11.03
C GLY A 622 -11.53 -45.74 -12.25
N LEU A 623 -11.81 -44.45 -12.05
CA LEU A 623 -11.68 -43.41 -13.07
C LEU A 623 -10.21 -43.21 -13.47
N LEU A 624 -9.33 -43.01 -12.50
CA LEU A 624 -7.90 -42.79 -12.72
C LEU A 624 -7.20 -43.99 -13.37
N ALA A 625 -7.69 -45.21 -13.15
CA ALA A 625 -7.18 -46.39 -13.84
C ALA A 625 -7.40 -46.38 -15.38
N THR A 626 -8.10 -45.38 -15.90
CA THR A 626 -8.36 -45.20 -17.34
C THR A 626 -7.59 -44.05 -17.97
N THR A 627 -6.81 -43.27 -17.20
CA THR A 627 -6.03 -42.12 -17.69
C THR A 627 -4.69 -42.55 -18.28
N ASP A 628 -4.13 -41.70 -19.14
CA ASP A 628 -2.80 -41.90 -19.72
C ASP A 628 -1.70 -41.76 -18.64
N ASP A 629 -1.89 -40.89 -17.64
CA ASP A 629 -1.01 -40.77 -16.45
C ASP A 629 -0.75 -42.11 -15.77
N MET A 630 -1.79 -42.94 -15.60
CA MET A 630 -1.63 -44.25 -14.95
C MET A 630 -0.74 -45.16 -15.79
N LEU A 631 -0.91 -45.15 -17.12
CA LEU A 631 -0.08 -45.94 -18.02
C LEU A 631 1.37 -45.47 -17.99
N GLU A 632 1.58 -44.16 -17.97
CA GLU A 632 2.88 -43.52 -17.88
C GLU A 632 3.59 -43.83 -16.56
N GLY A 633 2.92 -43.63 -15.42
CA GLY A 633 3.46 -43.95 -14.10
C GLY A 633 3.88 -45.42 -13.97
N VAL A 634 3.08 -46.35 -14.52
CA VAL A 634 3.44 -47.77 -14.59
C VAL A 634 4.64 -48.01 -15.51
N ALA A 635 4.72 -47.32 -16.65
CA ALA A 635 5.83 -47.46 -17.59
C ALA A 635 7.15 -46.93 -16.98
N ALA A 636 7.11 -45.75 -16.36
CA ALA A 636 8.23 -45.11 -15.68
C ALA A 636 8.78 -45.97 -14.54
N PHE A 637 7.89 -46.45 -13.67
CA PHE A 637 8.25 -47.34 -12.56
C PHE A 637 8.94 -48.63 -13.04
N ASN A 638 8.42 -49.27 -14.10
CA ASN A 638 9.04 -50.48 -14.66
C ASN A 638 10.40 -50.23 -15.32
N GLN A 639 10.68 -48.97 -15.69
CA GLN A 639 11.89 -48.55 -16.38
C GLN A 639 12.92 -47.89 -15.46
N ASP A 640 12.59 -47.69 -14.18
CA ASP A 640 13.44 -46.99 -13.19
C ASP A 640 13.80 -45.56 -13.66
N ARG A 641 12.79 -44.83 -14.13
CA ARG A 641 12.87 -43.41 -14.52
C ARG A 641 11.77 -42.60 -13.85
N GLU A 642 11.95 -41.29 -13.80
CA GLU A 642 10.89 -40.37 -13.42
C GLU A 642 9.75 -40.39 -14.46
N PRO A 643 8.48 -40.36 -14.01
CA PRO A 643 7.34 -40.23 -14.89
C PRO A 643 7.30 -38.84 -15.52
N ASP A 644 6.80 -38.77 -16.75
CA ASP A 644 6.52 -37.52 -17.46
C ASP A 644 5.02 -37.49 -17.71
N PHE A 645 4.25 -36.95 -16.75
CA PHE A 645 2.80 -37.06 -16.77
C PHE A 645 2.15 -36.22 -17.88
N GLY A 646 2.87 -35.28 -18.50
CA GLY A 646 2.32 -34.41 -19.55
C GLY A 646 1.18 -33.51 -19.03
N GLY A 647 0.97 -32.37 -19.66
CA GLY A 647 -0.07 -31.40 -19.25
C GLY A 647 -1.47 -31.64 -19.83
N ASP A 648 -1.70 -32.72 -20.59
CA ASP A 648 -2.94 -32.95 -21.37
C ASP A 648 -3.92 -33.97 -20.75
#